data_AF-A0A5J4SYM3-F1
#
_entry.id   AF-A0A5J4SYM3-F1
#
_cell.length_a   1.000
_cell.length_b   1.000
_cell.length_c   1.000
_cell.angle_alpha   90.00
_cell.angle_beta   90.00
_cell.angle_gamma   90.00
#
_symmetry.space_group_name_H-M   'P 1'
#
loop_
_entity.id
_entity.type
_entity.pdbx_description
1 polymer ?
#
loop_
_entity_poly.entity_id
_entity_poly.type
_entity_poly.pdbx_seq_one_letter_code
_entity_poly.pdbx_strand_id
1 'polypeptide(L)'
;MATLQNIRTKGPLLVVVIGLALFAFIAGDAWKVLRPHQSQDAGEVNGEPLSVQEYQAIVEEYTEVVKFSSGINTLSDEQLNQIRDEAWSTFVNSKLIEKEAKKIGLTVSKAEVQAIIDEGTEPLLQQTPFRNQQTGAFDKDELKNFLVSYAKLNRATLPAQYLEYYDSMNTLWLFFERNLMQNRLAEKYRALMAQAISSNPVEAQAVFDGRVNQAEMLIAAIPYTAIPDSTVSVTGTDIKSLYNKKKKQYKQAAETRDIRYIDVQVKASDEDRIELEKEVSDYSVQLGEATSTDYAPFIRSTGSNYPYIDLYYTKEAYPADVASRLEEAADGKVYGPYYNVSDNTINAFKYLSKARMADSIQYRQIQVANTGDLTKTRALADSIFDAVKKDRGANFEELAKKYEQTGASNWISSSQYENANLEGDNLKYLKAITTLGVNEYANLALEQGNVILQVTGQKAVKDKFKVAIIKRTVEFSKETYNKAYNEFSRFVAANPTLDKVKTNAEEAGYTLLEHNLSSSEHGIASIRGTKEALRWAFSAKPGEVSTLYECGNSDRLMLVALEQVNKQGYRSLEQVRGELALEIRKTKKAEKIMEDTKNATTFDQYKTVSYALNDTIKRVTFSASAYVSILRSSEPLVSAYASAGELNQLSAPIKGNAGVFVLQIYAKDKQNETFDVEREKTNQTDANTRLLNSFLSDLRLKASVKDNRYLFF
;
A
#
# COMPACT_ATOMS: atom_id res chain seq x y z
N MET A 1 -45.34 -70.43 -11.75
CA MET A 1 -44.31 -70.58 -10.70
C MET A 1 -42.92 -70.28 -11.28
N ALA A 2 -42.56 -69.00 -11.48
CA ALA A 2 -41.21 -68.64 -11.98
C ALA A 2 -40.67 -67.29 -11.47
N THR A 3 -41.48 -66.46 -10.81
CA THR A 3 -41.07 -65.13 -10.34
C THR A 3 -40.69 -65.08 -8.86
N LEU A 4 -41.30 -65.92 -7.99
CA LEU A 4 -41.00 -65.96 -6.55
C LEU A 4 -39.68 -66.69 -6.20
N GLN A 5 -39.17 -67.57 -7.07
CA GLN A 5 -37.93 -68.31 -6.83
C GLN A 5 -36.68 -67.51 -7.22
N ASN A 6 -36.80 -66.56 -8.15
CA ASN A 6 -35.72 -65.64 -8.55
C ASN A 6 -35.47 -64.50 -7.55
N ILE A 7 -36.43 -64.21 -6.66
CA ILE A 7 -36.24 -63.22 -5.58
C ILE A 7 -35.51 -63.85 -4.38
N ARG A 8 -35.74 -65.14 -4.09
CA ARG A 8 -35.05 -65.86 -3.00
C ARG A 8 -33.56 -66.11 -3.27
N THR A 9 -33.16 -66.28 -4.53
CA THR A 9 -31.75 -66.51 -4.92
C THR A 9 -30.90 -65.24 -4.88
N LYS A 10 -31.50 -64.04 -4.83
CA LYS A 10 -30.79 -62.76 -4.69
C LYS A 10 -30.77 -62.21 -3.25
N GLY A 11 -31.34 -62.92 -2.28
CA GLY A 11 -31.33 -62.53 -0.86
C GLY A 11 -29.92 -62.26 -0.29
N PRO A 12 -28.90 -63.12 -0.53
CA PRO A 12 -27.53 -62.86 -0.08
C PRO A 12 -26.89 -61.64 -0.75
N LEU A 13 -27.15 -61.44 -2.05
CA LEU A 13 -26.66 -60.27 -2.80
C LEU A 13 -27.28 -58.97 -2.29
N LEU A 14 -28.57 -59.00 -1.96
CA LEU A 14 -29.32 -57.85 -1.42
C LEU A 14 -28.85 -57.49 -0.01
N VAL A 15 -28.52 -58.48 0.83
CA VAL A 15 -27.91 -58.25 2.16
C VAL A 15 -26.50 -57.67 2.03
N VAL A 16 -25.70 -58.12 1.05
CA VAL A 16 -24.35 -57.56 0.80
C VAL A 16 -24.43 -56.13 0.27
N VAL A 17 -25.36 -55.81 -0.62
CA VAL A 17 -25.56 -54.45 -1.16
C VAL A 17 -26.09 -53.51 -0.08
N ILE A 18 -27.01 -53.95 0.78
CA ILE A 18 -27.49 -53.15 1.93
C ILE A 18 -26.38 -52.98 2.97
N GLY A 19 -25.57 -54.02 3.21
CA GLY A 19 -24.40 -53.95 4.10
C GLY A 19 -23.32 -53.00 3.58
N LEU A 20 -23.04 -53.01 2.27
CA LEU A 20 -22.13 -52.05 1.61
C LEU A 20 -22.72 -50.64 1.58
N ALA A 21 -24.03 -50.48 1.42
CA ALA A 21 -24.69 -49.18 1.46
C ALA A 21 -24.71 -48.59 2.88
N LEU A 22 -24.95 -49.40 3.91
CA LEU A 22 -24.84 -49.00 5.32
C LEU A 22 -23.38 -48.73 5.71
N PHE A 23 -22.43 -49.54 5.22
CA PHE A 23 -21.00 -49.28 5.41
C PHE A 23 -20.54 -48.02 4.66
N ALA A 24 -21.04 -47.75 3.45
CA ALA A 24 -20.77 -46.51 2.71
C ALA A 24 -21.47 -45.29 3.33
N PHE A 25 -22.62 -45.48 3.99
CA PHE A 25 -23.31 -44.44 4.74
C PHE A 25 -22.56 -44.10 6.04
N ILE A 26 -22.13 -45.11 6.79
CA ILE A 26 -21.32 -44.94 8.01
C ILE A 26 -19.89 -44.46 7.68
N ALA A 27 -19.28 -44.96 6.61
CA ALA A 27 -17.99 -44.48 6.11
C ALA A 27 -18.11 -43.08 5.49
N GLY A 28 -19.24 -42.75 4.85
CA GLY A 28 -19.55 -41.42 4.33
C GLY A 28 -19.77 -40.39 5.45
N ASP A 29 -20.39 -40.78 6.56
CA ASP A 29 -20.49 -39.94 7.77
C ASP A 29 -19.17 -39.89 8.55
N ALA A 30 -18.38 -40.97 8.61
CA ALA A 30 -17.02 -40.93 9.15
C ALA A 30 -16.08 -40.07 8.29
N TRP A 31 -16.28 -40.00 6.97
CA TRP A 31 -15.55 -39.11 6.06
C TRP A 31 -15.99 -37.64 6.23
N LYS A 32 -17.25 -37.37 6.62
CA LYS A 32 -17.70 -36.03 7.01
C LYS A 32 -17.10 -35.58 8.35
N VAL A 33 -16.87 -36.51 9.29
CA VAL A 33 -16.14 -36.25 10.55
C VAL A 33 -14.64 -36.06 10.32
N LEU A 34 -14.09 -36.67 9.26
CA LEU A 34 -12.71 -36.48 8.76
C LEU A 34 -12.53 -35.29 7.82
N ARG A 35 -13.56 -34.48 7.56
CA ARG A 35 -13.29 -33.12 7.05
C ARG A 35 -12.43 -32.45 8.11
N PRO A 36 -11.22 -31.94 7.77
CA PRO A 36 -10.53 -31.06 8.68
C PRO A 36 -11.56 -29.98 9.01
N HIS A 37 -11.84 -29.76 10.29
CA HIS A 37 -12.55 -28.55 10.69
C HIS A 37 -11.91 -27.45 9.87
N GLN A 38 -12.68 -26.77 9.00
CA GLN A 38 -12.24 -25.49 8.48
C GLN A 38 -11.80 -24.74 9.74
N SER A 39 -10.49 -24.52 9.84
CA SER A 39 -9.86 -23.96 11.03
C SER A 39 -10.76 -22.82 11.49
N GLN A 40 -11.27 -22.85 12.72
CA GLN A 40 -11.95 -21.66 13.25
C GLN A 40 -10.94 -20.63 13.74
N ASP A 41 -9.66 -20.86 13.44
CA ASP A 41 -8.54 -20.06 13.88
C ASP A 41 -7.93 -19.31 12.68
N ALA A 42 -7.88 -17.98 12.81
CA ALA A 42 -7.19 -17.07 11.90
C ALA A 42 -5.67 -17.24 11.98
N GLY A 43 -5.18 -17.86 13.04
CA GLY A 43 -3.79 -18.29 13.17
C GLY A 43 -3.46 -18.79 14.56
N GLU A 44 -2.18 -18.73 14.94
CA GLU A 44 -1.68 -19.27 16.21
C GLU A 44 -0.55 -18.38 16.75
N VAL A 45 -0.54 -18.12 18.05
CA VAL A 45 0.55 -17.41 18.74
C VAL A 45 0.94 -18.25 19.95
N ASN A 46 2.22 -18.62 20.06
CA ASN A 46 2.73 -19.39 21.20
C ASN A 46 2.07 -20.78 21.40
N GLY A 47 1.52 -21.41 20.37
CA GLY A 47 0.74 -22.64 20.54
C GLY A 47 -0.74 -22.41 20.87
N GLU A 48 -1.14 -21.16 21.11
CA GLU A 48 -2.53 -20.79 21.41
C GLU A 48 -3.23 -20.34 20.13
N PRO A 49 -4.39 -20.94 19.78
CA PRO A 49 -5.15 -20.56 18.60
C PRO A 49 -5.70 -19.14 18.72
N LEU A 50 -5.69 -18.39 17.62
CA LEU A 50 -6.33 -17.09 17.49
C LEU A 50 -7.62 -17.26 16.69
N SER A 51 -8.77 -17.06 17.34
CA SER A 51 -10.10 -17.24 16.74
C SER A 51 -10.32 -16.31 15.53
N VAL A 52 -10.94 -16.84 14.47
CA VAL A 52 -11.41 -16.03 13.32
C VAL A 52 -12.47 -15.04 13.76
N GLN A 53 -13.36 -15.43 14.68
CA GLN A 53 -14.42 -14.55 15.18
C GLN A 53 -13.84 -13.35 15.94
N GLU A 54 -12.85 -13.58 16.81
CA GLU A 54 -12.16 -12.49 17.52
C GLU A 54 -11.43 -11.56 16.54
N TYR A 55 -10.70 -12.13 15.58
CA TYR A 55 -10.02 -11.34 14.55
C TYR A 55 -11.02 -10.51 13.72
N GLN A 56 -12.13 -11.12 13.29
CA GLN A 56 -13.17 -10.44 12.51
C GLN A 56 -13.80 -9.28 13.30
N ALA A 57 -14.05 -9.46 14.60
CA ALA A 57 -14.55 -8.39 15.45
C ALA A 57 -13.57 -7.20 15.53
N ILE A 58 -12.26 -7.47 15.59
CA ILE A 58 -11.23 -6.42 15.55
C ILE A 58 -11.25 -5.73 14.18
N VAL A 59 -11.31 -6.48 13.07
CA VAL A 59 -11.39 -5.92 11.71
C VAL A 59 -12.61 -5.01 11.53
N GLU A 60 -13.78 -5.44 12.02
CA GLU A 60 -15.02 -4.65 12.00
C GLU A 60 -14.87 -3.36 12.80
N GLU A 61 -14.29 -3.43 13.99
CA GLU A 61 -14.06 -2.26 14.83
C GLU A 61 -13.13 -1.24 14.17
N TYR A 62 -12.00 -1.69 13.60
CA TYR A 62 -11.11 -0.82 12.81
C TYR A 62 -11.81 -0.24 11.58
N THR A 63 -12.65 -1.04 10.91
CA THR A 63 -13.43 -0.60 9.74
C THR A 63 -14.37 0.55 10.11
N GLU A 64 -15.10 0.41 11.21
CA GLU A 64 -16.00 1.46 11.69
C GLU A 64 -15.24 2.71 12.15
N VAL A 65 -14.08 2.55 12.79
CA VAL A 65 -13.18 3.67 13.13
C VAL A 65 -12.77 4.47 11.89
N VAL A 66 -12.30 3.79 10.84
CA VAL A 66 -11.82 4.43 9.61
C VAL A 66 -12.97 5.12 8.85
N LYS A 67 -14.14 4.48 8.75
CA LYS A 67 -15.34 5.08 8.15
C LYS A 67 -15.74 6.35 8.89
N PHE A 68 -15.84 6.27 10.22
CA PHE A 68 -16.24 7.40 11.06
C PHE A 68 -15.24 8.55 10.98
N SER A 69 -13.93 8.28 11.08
CA SER A 69 -12.90 9.32 11.03
C SER A 69 -12.78 9.99 9.66
N SER A 70 -13.08 9.25 8.58
CA SER A 70 -12.93 9.73 7.20
C SER A 70 -14.22 10.29 6.61
N GLY A 71 -15.37 10.14 7.29
CA GLY A 71 -16.68 10.58 6.82
C GLY A 71 -17.19 9.81 5.59
N ILE A 72 -16.70 8.58 5.37
CA ILE A 72 -17.06 7.74 4.22
C ILE A 72 -17.83 6.50 4.69
N ASN A 73 -18.80 6.07 3.89
CA ASN A 73 -19.63 4.89 4.22
C ASN A 73 -19.10 3.59 3.59
N THR A 74 -18.20 3.69 2.63
CA THR A 74 -17.62 2.55 1.91
C THR A 74 -16.10 2.67 1.84
N LEU A 75 -15.42 1.53 1.87
CA LEU A 75 -13.96 1.42 1.77
C LEU A 75 -13.60 0.65 0.51
N SER A 76 -12.47 0.99 -0.10
CA SER A 76 -11.89 0.19 -1.18
C SER A 76 -11.32 -1.12 -0.64
N ASP A 77 -11.12 -2.10 -1.52
CA ASP A 77 -10.51 -3.38 -1.14
C ASP A 77 -9.10 -3.18 -0.57
N GLU A 78 -8.33 -2.22 -1.07
CA GLU A 78 -7.01 -1.88 -0.51
C GLU A 78 -7.11 -1.35 0.92
N GLN A 79 -8.07 -0.46 1.19
CA GLN A 79 -8.30 0.07 2.54
C GLN A 79 -8.68 -1.06 3.51
N LEU A 80 -9.55 -1.98 3.06
CA LEU A 80 -9.95 -3.15 3.85
C LEU A 80 -8.77 -4.09 4.12
N ASN A 81 -7.89 -4.31 3.14
CA ASN A 81 -6.69 -5.14 3.31
C ASN A 81 -5.69 -4.53 4.30
N GLN A 82 -5.51 -3.20 4.26
CA GLN A 82 -4.69 -2.49 5.24
C GLN A 82 -5.26 -2.63 6.66
N ILE A 83 -6.58 -2.45 6.81
CA ILE A 83 -7.28 -2.64 8.09
C ILE A 83 -7.08 -4.07 8.62
N ARG A 84 -7.19 -5.08 7.75
CA ARG A 84 -6.95 -6.48 8.10
C ARG A 84 -5.53 -6.72 8.64
N ASP A 85 -4.52 -6.13 8.01
CA ASP A 85 -3.13 -6.27 8.46
C ASP A 85 -2.86 -5.54 9.77
N GLU A 86 -3.45 -4.36 9.95
CA GLU A 86 -3.34 -3.62 11.20
C GLU A 86 -4.01 -4.38 12.35
N ALA A 87 -5.25 -4.84 12.15
CA ALA A 87 -5.99 -5.67 13.10
C ALA A 87 -5.20 -6.92 13.49
N TRP A 88 -4.60 -7.61 12.52
CA TRP A 88 -3.79 -8.80 12.78
C TRP A 88 -2.53 -8.48 13.58
N SER A 89 -1.82 -7.42 13.18
CA SER A 89 -0.60 -7.00 13.85
C SER A 89 -0.87 -6.64 15.31
N THR A 90 -1.94 -5.87 15.57
CA THR A 90 -2.41 -5.50 16.90
C THR A 90 -2.79 -6.74 17.71
N PHE A 91 -3.58 -7.65 17.13
CA PHE A 91 -4.04 -8.85 17.83
C PHE A 91 -2.86 -9.74 18.27
N VAL A 92 -1.93 -10.02 17.35
CA VAL A 92 -0.73 -10.81 17.63
C VAL A 92 0.16 -10.10 18.66
N ASN A 93 0.42 -8.80 18.48
CA ASN A 93 1.29 -8.05 19.39
C ASN A 93 0.72 -7.98 20.80
N SER A 94 -0.58 -7.76 20.95
CA SER A 94 -1.24 -7.74 22.27
C SER A 94 -1.05 -9.07 22.98
N LYS A 95 -1.29 -10.20 22.30
CA LYS A 95 -1.11 -11.54 22.89
C LYS A 95 0.34 -11.83 23.29
N LEU A 96 1.31 -11.39 22.49
CA LEU A 96 2.73 -11.55 22.82
C LEU A 96 3.11 -10.76 24.06
N ILE A 97 2.72 -9.49 24.13
CA ILE A 97 3.05 -8.61 25.26
C ILE A 97 2.31 -9.06 26.52
N GLU A 98 1.02 -9.35 26.43
CA GLU A 98 0.21 -9.85 27.56
C GLU A 98 0.85 -11.07 28.23
N LYS A 99 1.35 -12.02 27.42
CA LYS A 99 2.01 -13.22 27.94
C LYS A 99 3.30 -12.89 28.70
N GLU A 100 4.17 -12.06 28.15
CA GLU A 100 5.44 -11.70 28.82
C GLU A 100 5.21 -10.80 30.03
N ALA A 101 4.28 -9.85 29.94
CA ALA A 101 3.88 -8.98 31.05
C ALA A 101 3.31 -9.80 32.23
N LYS A 102 2.45 -10.77 31.95
CA LYS A 102 1.86 -11.66 32.98
C LYS A 102 2.92 -12.45 33.74
N LYS A 103 4.00 -12.90 33.09
CA LYS A 103 5.10 -13.63 33.77
C LYS A 103 5.80 -12.80 34.83
N ILE A 104 5.91 -11.49 34.62
CA ILE A 104 6.57 -10.56 35.56
C ILE A 104 5.57 -9.81 36.45
N GLY A 105 4.27 -10.18 36.39
CA GLY A 105 3.22 -9.53 37.18
C GLY A 105 2.89 -8.09 36.74
N LEU A 106 3.24 -7.71 35.51
CA LEU A 106 2.99 -6.36 34.99
C LEU A 106 1.54 -6.26 34.49
N THR A 107 0.81 -5.26 34.98
CA THR A 107 -0.58 -4.98 34.61
C THR A 107 -0.81 -3.49 34.43
N VAL A 108 -1.94 -3.10 33.82
CA VAL A 108 -2.43 -1.73 33.75
C VAL A 108 -3.77 -1.66 34.49
N SER A 109 -3.85 -0.79 35.48
CA SER A 109 -5.06 -0.57 36.27
C SER A 109 -5.99 0.43 35.60
N LYS A 110 -7.29 0.37 35.91
CA LYS A 110 -8.27 1.37 35.46
C LYS A 110 -7.91 2.79 35.90
N ALA A 111 -7.32 2.94 37.09
CA ALA A 111 -6.87 4.23 37.59
C ALA A 111 -5.74 4.84 36.75
N GLU A 112 -4.82 4.02 36.23
CA GLU A 112 -3.78 4.48 35.31
C GLU A 112 -4.37 4.94 33.97
N VAL A 113 -5.31 4.18 33.40
CA VAL A 113 -6.00 4.58 32.16
C VAL A 113 -6.75 5.90 32.36
N GLN A 114 -7.48 6.03 33.48
CA GLN A 114 -8.17 7.27 33.81
C GLN A 114 -7.21 8.45 34.00
N ALA A 115 -6.06 8.24 34.63
CA ALA A 115 -5.05 9.30 34.78
C ALA A 115 -4.52 9.79 33.44
N ILE A 116 -4.32 8.88 32.46
CA ILE A 116 -3.91 9.25 31.11
C ILE A 116 -5.00 10.05 30.40
N ILE A 117 -6.27 9.63 30.53
CA ILE A 117 -7.42 10.36 29.99
C ILE A 117 -7.54 11.75 30.63
N ASP A 118 -7.35 11.85 31.94
CA ASP A 118 -7.46 13.11 32.68
C ASP A 118 -6.35 14.11 32.32
N GLU A 119 -5.15 13.60 31.98
CA GLU A 119 -4.03 14.39 31.48
C GLU A 119 -4.24 14.85 30.03
N GLY A 120 -4.81 13.98 29.18
CA GLY A 120 -5.22 14.33 27.82
C GLY A 120 -4.07 14.56 26.81
N THR A 121 -2.83 14.29 27.21
CA THR A 121 -1.61 14.53 26.42
C THR A 121 -1.25 13.36 25.50
N GLU A 122 -1.81 12.17 25.76
CA GLU A 122 -1.51 10.97 24.99
C GLU A 122 -1.93 11.13 23.51
N PRO A 123 -1.03 10.89 22.53
CA PRO A 123 -1.32 11.12 21.12
C PRO A 123 -2.56 10.37 20.59
N LEU A 124 -2.86 9.20 21.16
CA LEU A 124 -4.05 8.43 20.78
C LEU A 124 -5.36 9.16 21.12
N LEU A 125 -5.40 9.91 22.22
CA LEU A 125 -6.57 10.72 22.59
C LEU A 125 -6.78 11.87 21.62
N GLN A 126 -5.69 12.38 21.05
CA GLN A 126 -5.69 13.37 19.98
C GLN A 126 -6.12 12.79 18.62
N GLN A 127 -6.68 11.58 18.56
CA GLN A 127 -7.35 11.02 17.37
C GLN A 127 -8.86 10.85 17.60
N THR A 128 -9.34 11.10 18.82
CA THR A 128 -10.76 11.00 19.16
C THR A 128 -11.55 12.22 18.63
N PRO A 129 -12.89 12.12 18.52
CA PRO A 129 -13.75 13.27 18.22
C PRO A 129 -13.96 14.20 19.42
N PHE A 130 -13.50 13.84 20.62
CA PHE A 130 -13.71 14.59 21.85
C PHE A 130 -12.66 15.68 22.01
N ARG A 131 -12.90 16.82 21.36
CA ARG A 131 -11.93 17.92 21.28
C ARG A 131 -12.53 19.25 21.66
N ASN A 132 -11.67 20.09 22.20
CA ASN A 132 -11.98 21.48 22.43
C ASN A 132 -12.05 22.22 21.08
N GLN A 133 -13.17 22.92 20.84
CA GLN A 133 -13.42 23.61 19.56
C GLN A 133 -12.45 24.77 19.29
N GLN A 134 -11.78 25.32 20.32
CA GLN A 134 -10.86 26.45 20.17
C GLN A 134 -9.41 26.01 20.02
N THR A 135 -8.98 24.98 20.75
CA THR A 135 -7.58 24.55 20.77
C THR A 135 -7.31 23.32 19.90
N GLY A 136 -8.35 22.56 19.54
CA GLY A 136 -8.25 21.28 18.82
C GLY A 136 -7.66 20.13 19.65
N ALA A 137 -7.30 20.39 20.90
CA ALA A 137 -6.78 19.37 21.82
C ALA A 137 -7.92 18.50 22.37
N PHE A 138 -7.60 17.26 22.75
CA PHE A 138 -8.50 16.39 23.51
C PHE A 138 -9.15 17.12 24.71
N ASP A 139 -10.45 16.91 24.88
CA ASP A 139 -11.25 17.50 25.95
C ASP A 139 -11.99 16.40 26.73
N LYS A 140 -11.58 16.21 27.99
CA LYS A 140 -12.13 15.19 28.87
C LYS A 140 -13.58 15.49 29.28
N ASP A 141 -13.95 16.76 29.35
CA ASP A 141 -15.31 17.14 29.74
C ASP A 141 -16.28 16.85 28.58
N GLU A 142 -15.85 17.04 27.33
CA GLU A 142 -16.61 16.58 26.15
C GLU A 142 -16.81 15.07 26.12
N LEU A 143 -15.74 14.29 26.36
CA LEU A 143 -15.86 12.84 26.50
C LEU A 143 -16.86 12.46 27.61
N LYS A 144 -16.74 13.08 28.79
CA LYS A 144 -17.62 12.81 29.92
C LYS A 144 -19.08 13.16 29.60
N ASN A 145 -19.31 14.30 28.95
CA ASN A 145 -20.63 14.72 28.51
C ASN A 145 -21.24 13.73 27.51
N PHE A 146 -20.43 13.25 26.56
CA PHE A 146 -20.84 12.20 25.63
C PHE A 146 -21.23 10.91 26.37
N LEU A 147 -20.36 10.37 27.24
CA LEU A 147 -20.62 9.12 27.96
C LEU A 147 -21.89 9.19 28.82
N VAL A 148 -22.10 10.31 29.52
CA VAL A 148 -23.30 10.55 30.32
C VAL A 148 -24.55 10.64 29.44
N SER A 149 -24.46 11.33 28.29
CA SER A 149 -25.57 11.49 27.35
C SER A 149 -25.93 10.15 26.71
N TYR A 150 -24.93 9.39 26.26
CA TYR A 150 -25.06 8.06 25.68
C TYR A 150 -25.75 7.09 26.63
N ALA A 151 -25.34 7.06 27.90
CA ALA A 151 -25.96 6.22 28.94
C ALA A 151 -27.44 6.57 29.23
N LYS A 152 -27.87 7.79 28.90
CA LYS A 152 -29.24 8.29 29.12
C LYS A 152 -30.11 8.24 27.85
N LEU A 153 -29.60 7.74 26.72
CA LEU A 153 -30.35 7.70 25.47
C LEU A 153 -31.60 6.82 25.58
N ASN A 154 -32.76 7.40 25.26
CA ASN A 154 -33.98 6.62 25.10
C ASN A 154 -34.05 6.03 23.69
N ARG A 155 -33.56 4.79 23.56
CA ARG A 155 -33.46 4.07 22.29
C ARG A 155 -34.82 3.82 21.60
N ALA A 156 -35.94 3.86 22.34
CA ALA A 156 -37.27 3.59 21.78
C ALA A 156 -37.87 4.80 21.02
N THR A 157 -37.38 6.01 21.27
CA THR A 157 -37.99 7.25 20.74
C THR A 157 -37.13 7.99 19.73
N LEU A 158 -35.89 7.55 19.52
CA LEU A 158 -34.93 8.24 18.65
C LEU A 158 -34.94 7.67 17.23
N PRO A 159 -34.72 8.51 16.19
CA PRO A 159 -34.56 8.02 14.82
C PRO A 159 -33.33 7.11 14.69
N ALA A 160 -33.41 6.10 13.82
CA ALA A 160 -32.36 5.10 13.63
C ALA A 160 -30.98 5.72 13.31
N GLN A 161 -30.94 6.75 12.45
CA GLN A 161 -29.71 7.44 12.08
C GLN A 161 -29.02 8.14 13.26
N TYR A 162 -29.80 8.66 14.21
CA TYR A 162 -29.22 9.25 15.43
C TYR A 162 -28.64 8.18 16.34
N LEU A 163 -29.33 7.05 16.50
CA LEU A 163 -28.83 5.93 17.31
C LEU A 163 -27.53 5.36 16.74
N GLU A 164 -27.48 5.16 15.43
CA GLU A 164 -26.30 4.68 14.71
C GLU A 164 -25.08 5.60 14.96
N TYR A 165 -25.24 6.91 14.84
CA TYR A 165 -24.17 7.87 15.13
C TYR A 165 -23.61 7.74 16.56
N TYR A 166 -24.50 7.67 17.58
CA TYR A 166 -24.09 7.53 18.98
C TYR A 166 -23.46 6.18 19.29
N ASP A 167 -23.98 5.08 18.72
CA ASP A 167 -23.43 3.74 18.87
C ASP A 167 -22.04 3.65 18.18
N SER A 168 -21.84 4.26 17.01
CA SER A 168 -20.53 4.37 16.34
C SER A 168 -19.54 5.19 17.15
N MET A 169 -19.95 6.34 17.71
CA MET A 169 -19.09 7.14 18.60
C MET A 169 -18.68 6.36 19.86
N ASN A 170 -19.59 5.57 20.44
CA ASN A 170 -19.28 4.76 21.62
C ASN A 170 -18.34 3.60 21.26
N THR A 171 -18.55 2.96 20.12
CA THR A 171 -17.64 1.91 19.59
C THR A 171 -16.23 2.47 19.39
N LEU A 172 -16.12 3.66 18.80
CA LEU A 172 -14.86 4.38 18.64
C LEU A 172 -14.19 4.67 19.99
N TRP A 173 -14.95 5.12 20.99
CA TRP A 173 -14.40 5.35 22.32
C TRP A 173 -13.84 4.06 22.96
N LEU A 174 -14.60 2.98 22.92
CA LEU A 174 -14.16 1.68 23.47
C LEU A 174 -12.91 1.15 22.75
N PHE A 175 -12.81 1.38 21.44
CA PHE A 175 -11.61 1.09 20.66
C PHE A 175 -10.41 1.84 21.21
N PHE A 176 -10.52 3.16 21.39
CA PHE A 176 -9.43 3.98 21.91
C PHE A 176 -9.06 3.62 23.36
N GLU A 177 -10.04 3.39 24.24
CA GLU A 177 -9.80 3.00 25.63
C GLU A 177 -9.03 1.66 25.72
N ARG A 178 -9.42 0.67 24.91
CA ARG A 178 -8.73 -0.63 24.86
C ARG A 178 -7.31 -0.50 24.32
N ASN A 179 -7.12 0.23 23.23
CA ASN A 179 -5.79 0.47 22.66
C ASN A 179 -4.90 1.26 23.61
N LEU A 180 -5.45 2.22 24.37
CA LEU A 180 -4.73 2.96 25.40
C LEU A 180 -4.19 2.01 26.48
N MET A 181 -5.00 1.06 26.93
CA MET A 181 -4.58 0.05 27.91
C MET A 181 -3.48 -0.87 27.35
N GLN A 182 -3.64 -1.35 26.11
CA GLN A 182 -2.66 -2.23 25.45
C GLN A 182 -1.33 -1.52 25.20
N ASN A 183 -1.38 -0.29 24.69
CA ASN A 183 -0.20 0.55 24.49
C ASN A 183 0.49 0.84 25.81
N ARG A 184 -0.26 1.17 26.87
CA ARG A 184 0.32 1.41 28.19
C ARG A 184 1.03 0.17 28.75
N LEU A 185 0.48 -1.03 28.53
CA LEU A 185 1.14 -2.28 28.93
C LEU A 185 2.44 -2.50 28.16
N ALA A 186 2.41 -2.28 26.85
CA ALA A 186 3.56 -2.36 25.96
C ALA A 186 4.67 -1.38 26.35
N GLU A 187 4.31 -0.14 26.65
CA GLU A 187 5.22 0.90 27.12
C GLU A 187 5.87 0.54 28.45
N LYS A 188 5.08 0.10 29.44
CA LYS A 188 5.62 -0.33 30.74
C LYS A 188 6.61 -1.48 30.56
N TYR A 189 6.27 -2.45 29.72
CA TYR A 189 7.16 -3.58 29.43
C TYR A 189 8.45 -3.11 28.73
N ARG A 190 8.33 -2.24 27.72
CA ARG A 190 9.49 -1.64 27.02
C ARG A 190 10.36 -0.82 27.95
N ALA A 191 9.76 -0.03 28.84
CA ALA A 191 10.48 0.81 29.80
C ALA A 191 11.33 -0.03 30.75
N LEU A 192 10.80 -1.16 31.25
CA LEU A 192 11.57 -2.08 32.08
C LEU A 192 12.78 -2.67 31.33
N MET A 193 12.60 -3.07 30.07
CA MET A 193 13.71 -3.54 29.25
C MET A 193 14.74 -2.44 28.96
N ALA A 194 14.29 -1.23 28.66
CA ALA A 194 15.17 -0.09 28.40
C ALA A 194 15.99 0.27 29.64
N GLN A 195 15.40 0.21 30.84
CA GLN A 195 16.11 0.42 32.10
C GLN A 195 17.14 -0.68 32.43
N ALA A 196 16.99 -1.87 31.85
CA ALA A 196 18.00 -2.92 31.96
C ALA A 196 19.23 -2.68 31.06
N ILE A 197 19.17 -1.70 30.17
CA ILE A 197 20.29 -1.29 29.31
C ILE A 197 20.96 -0.08 29.92
N SER A 198 22.28 -0.19 30.10
CA SER A 198 23.12 0.94 30.46
C SER A 198 24.43 0.86 29.69
N SER A 199 25.03 2.02 29.45
CA SER A 199 26.42 2.10 28.98
C SER A 199 27.33 2.53 30.11
N ASN A 200 28.60 2.14 30.03
CA ASN A 200 29.63 2.47 31.00
C ASN A 200 30.79 3.23 30.33
N PRO A 201 31.67 3.90 31.11
CA PRO A 201 32.77 4.67 30.55
C PRO A 201 33.75 3.88 29.66
N VAL A 202 33.91 2.57 29.91
CA VAL A 202 34.82 1.73 29.11
C VAL A 202 34.27 1.49 27.72
N GLU A 203 32.97 1.16 27.61
CA GLU A 203 32.29 1.03 26.34
C GLU A 203 32.27 2.36 25.58
N ALA A 204 31.93 3.46 26.26
CA ALA A 204 31.92 4.81 25.68
C ALA A 204 33.28 5.21 25.12
N GLN A 205 34.37 4.94 25.85
CA GLN A 205 35.73 5.18 25.38
C GLN A 205 36.06 4.30 24.16
N ALA A 206 35.72 3.01 24.19
CA ALA A 206 36.00 2.10 23.08
C ALA A 206 35.27 2.50 21.77
N VAL A 207 34.01 2.93 21.87
CA VAL A 207 33.24 3.42 20.71
C VAL A 207 33.81 4.72 20.17
N PHE A 208 34.13 5.67 21.07
CA PHE A 208 34.78 6.93 20.69
C PHE A 208 36.13 6.68 20.00
N ASP A 209 37.00 5.88 20.62
CA ASP A 209 38.30 5.50 20.07
C ASP A 209 38.16 4.81 18.71
N GLY A 210 37.17 3.92 18.56
CA GLY A 210 36.89 3.26 17.28
C GLY A 210 36.44 4.22 16.17
N ARG A 211 35.87 5.38 16.53
CA ARG A 211 35.45 6.43 15.61
C ARG A 211 36.59 7.38 15.24
N VAL A 212 37.39 7.81 16.23
CA VAL A 212 38.38 8.88 16.02
C VAL A 212 39.77 8.37 15.66
N ASN A 213 40.14 7.17 16.11
CA ASN A 213 41.42 6.58 15.76
C ASN A 213 41.37 6.11 14.31
N GLN A 214 42.26 6.66 13.50
CA GLN A 214 42.35 6.33 12.09
C GLN A 214 43.75 5.84 11.72
N ALA A 215 43.81 4.96 10.72
CA ALA A 215 45.05 4.47 10.15
C ALA A 215 45.12 4.74 8.65
N GLU A 216 46.33 4.95 8.16
CA GLU A 216 46.69 4.82 6.75
C GLU A 216 47.55 3.57 6.57
N MET A 217 47.20 2.78 5.56
CA MET A 217 47.83 1.48 5.33
C MET A 217 48.02 1.21 3.85
N LEU A 218 49.08 0.45 3.57
CA LEU A 218 49.27 -0.20 2.29
C LEU A 218 48.47 -1.50 2.29
N ILE A 219 47.86 -1.82 1.15
CA ILE A 219 47.16 -3.08 0.91
C ILE A 219 47.76 -3.77 -0.31
N ALA A 220 47.99 -5.08 -0.21
CA ALA A 220 48.24 -5.95 -1.35
C ALA A 220 47.22 -7.08 -1.31
N ALA A 221 46.43 -7.22 -2.36
CA ALA A 221 45.26 -8.08 -2.43
C ALA A 221 45.25 -8.94 -3.70
N ILE A 222 44.86 -10.20 -3.57
CA ILE A 222 44.65 -11.11 -4.70
C ILE A 222 43.15 -11.43 -4.75
N PRO A 223 42.44 -11.00 -5.81
CA PRO A 223 41.00 -11.19 -5.91
C PRO A 223 40.66 -12.67 -6.16
N TYR A 224 39.50 -13.13 -5.68
CA TYR A 224 39.06 -14.52 -5.90
C TYR A 224 38.85 -14.88 -7.38
N THR A 225 38.71 -13.89 -8.26
CA THR A 225 38.63 -14.08 -9.71
C THR A 225 39.95 -14.56 -10.32
N ALA A 226 41.08 -14.36 -9.64
CA ALA A 226 42.38 -14.86 -10.08
C ALA A 226 42.46 -16.41 -10.08
N ILE A 227 41.61 -17.06 -9.27
CA ILE A 227 41.53 -18.52 -9.21
C ILE A 227 40.31 -18.98 -10.03
N PRO A 228 40.48 -19.73 -11.13
CA PRO A 228 39.35 -20.25 -11.90
C PRO A 228 38.50 -21.20 -11.07
N ASP A 229 37.17 -21.11 -11.23
CA ASP A 229 36.20 -21.92 -10.49
C ASP A 229 36.39 -23.42 -10.68
N SER A 230 36.87 -23.84 -11.87
CA SER A 230 37.16 -25.24 -12.21
C SER A 230 38.28 -25.85 -11.36
N THR A 231 39.13 -25.03 -10.73
CA THR A 231 40.24 -25.50 -9.89
C THR A 231 39.84 -25.78 -8.44
N VAL A 232 38.57 -25.51 -8.08
CA VAL A 232 38.05 -25.66 -6.71
C VAL A 232 36.84 -26.58 -6.71
N SER A 233 36.98 -27.75 -6.07
CA SER A 233 35.89 -28.69 -5.89
C SER A 233 35.10 -28.41 -4.60
N VAL A 234 33.77 -28.37 -4.68
CA VAL A 234 32.87 -28.25 -3.53
C VAL A 234 32.20 -29.61 -3.32
N THR A 235 32.39 -30.21 -2.13
CA THR A 235 31.83 -31.53 -1.82
C THR A 235 30.51 -31.42 -1.06
N GLY A 236 29.69 -32.48 -1.10
CA GLY A 236 28.47 -32.55 -0.28
C GLY A 236 28.76 -32.48 1.24
N THR A 237 29.92 -32.98 1.67
CA THR A 237 30.37 -32.91 3.06
C THR A 237 30.67 -31.47 3.48
N ASP A 238 31.31 -30.68 2.61
CA ASP A 238 31.59 -29.26 2.87
C ASP A 238 30.28 -28.49 3.08
N ILE A 239 29.31 -28.72 2.19
CA ILE A 239 27.99 -28.08 2.21
C ILE A 239 27.24 -28.42 3.50
N LYS A 240 27.21 -29.70 3.89
CA LYS A 240 26.58 -30.14 5.13
C LYS A 240 27.25 -29.55 6.38
N SER A 241 28.58 -29.45 6.37
CA SER A 241 29.34 -28.86 7.48
C SER A 241 29.04 -27.37 7.65
N LEU A 242 29.08 -26.60 6.55
CA LEU A 242 28.78 -25.16 6.59
C LEU A 242 27.31 -24.89 6.96
N TYR A 243 26.38 -25.67 6.41
CA TYR A 243 24.97 -25.59 6.77
C TYR A 243 24.76 -25.80 8.27
N ASN A 244 25.36 -26.82 8.87
CA ASN A 244 25.20 -27.08 10.30
C ASN A 244 25.71 -25.92 11.16
N LYS A 245 26.81 -25.25 10.76
CA LYS A 245 27.33 -24.06 11.42
C LYS A 245 26.39 -22.86 11.28
N LYS A 246 25.74 -22.71 10.13
CA LYS A 246 24.90 -21.55 9.78
C LYS A 246 23.39 -21.79 9.93
N LYS A 247 22.96 -22.97 10.34
CA LYS A 247 21.55 -23.40 10.33
C LYS A 247 20.59 -22.37 10.93
N LYS A 248 21.00 -21.70 12.02
CA LYS A 248 20.22 -20.63 12.67
C LYS A 248 19.89 -19.44 11.77
N GLN A 249 20.79 -19.08 10.83
CA GLN A 249 20.60 -17.98 9.88
C GLN A 249 19.55 -18.34 8.81
N TYR A 250 19.31 -19.62 8.58
CA TYR A 250 18.31 -20.11 7.63
C TYR A 250 16.94 -20.36 8.27
N LYS A 251 16.67 -19.76 9.44
CA LYS A 251 15.35 -19.83 10.08
C LYS A 251 14.39 -18.86 9.37
N GLN A 252 13.34 -19.40 8.79
CA GLN A 252 12.23 -18.68 8.18
C GLN A 252 11.11 -18.49 9.20
N ALA A 253 10.63 -17.25 9.31
CA ALA A 253 9.64 -16.82 10.30
C ALA A 253 8.23 -17.33 9.98
N ALA A 254 7.88 -17.36 8.70
CA ALA A 254 6.57 -17.73 8.18
C ALA A 254 6.71 -18.70 7.01
N GLU A 255 5.64 -19.42 6.68
CA GLU A 255 5.59 -20.19 5.45
C GLU A 255 5.53 -19.25 4.23
N THR A 256 6.27 -19.58 3.17
CA THR A 256 6.18 -18.89 1.88
C THR A 256 6.02 -19.89 0.75
N ARG A 257 5.49 -19.46 -0.39
CA ARG A 257 5.33 -20.25 -1.60
C ARG A 257 6.10 -19.60 -2.74
N ASP A 258 7.04 -20.32 -3.35
CA ASP A 258 7.62 -19.88 -4.61
C ASP A 258 6.65 -20.28 -5.72
N ILE A 259 6.16 -19.29 -6.44
CA ILE A 259 5.26 -19.51 -7.58
C ILE A 259 5.92 -19.04 -8.87
N ARG A 260 5.50 -19.70 -9.95
CA ARG A 260 5.58 -19.15 -11.30
C ARG A 260 4.21 -18.69 -11.72
N TYR A 261 4.13 -17.60 -12.46
CA TYR A 261 2.84 -17.16 -12.99
C TYR A 261 3.00 -16.54 -14.38
N ILE A 262 1.93 -16.62 -15.15
CA ILE A 262 1.76 -15.89 -16.40
C ILE A 262 0.62 -14.92 -16.18
N ASP A 263 0.80 -13.71 -16.65
CA ASP A 263 -0.16 -12.64 -16.55
C ASP A 263 -0.32 -11.98 -17.92
N VAL A 264 -1.53 -12.06 -18.45
CA VAL A 264 -1.90 -11.58 -19.78
C VAL A 264 -2.89 -10.44 -19.59
N GLN A 265 -2.43 -9.21 -19.81
CA GLN A 265 -3.33 -8.06 -19.87
C GLN A 265 -3.97 -8.00 -21.27
N VAL A 266 -5.30 -8.08 -21.30
CA VAL A 266 -6.09 -7.86 -22.51
C VAL A 266 -6.12 -6.36 -22.81
N LYS A 267 -5.64 -6.00 -23.99
CA LYS A 267 -5.65 -4.63 -24.49
C LYS A 267 -6.53 -4.56 -25.73
N ALA A 268 -7.04 -3.37 -26.02
CA ALA A 268 -7.83 -3.15 -27.22
C ALA A 268 -7.05 -3.53 -28.48
N SER A 269 -7.72 -4.19 -29.41
CA SER A 269 -7.16 -4.57 -30.70
C SER A 269 -7.17 -3.39 -31.69
N ASP A 270 -6.49 -3.54 -32.82
CA ASP A 270 -6.59 -2.57 -33.91
C ASP A 270 -8.01 -2.52 -34.50
N GLU A 271 -8.71 -3.66 -34.53
CA GLU A 271 -10.11 -3.72 -34.93
C GLU A 271 -11.02 -2.92 -33.99
N ASP A 272 -10.81 -3.03 -32.66
CA ASP A 272 -11.56 -2.25 -31.66
C ASP A 272 -11.38 -0.75 -31.87
N ARG A 273 -10.14 -0.34 -32.19
CA ARG A 273 -9.82 1.05 -32.52
C ARG A 273 -10.53 1.51 -33.79
N ILE A 274 -10.50 0.71 -34.85
CA ILE A 274 -11.15 1.03 -36.13
C ILE A 274 -12.67 1.12 -35.97
N GLU A 275 -13.28 0.26 -35.16
CA GLU A 275 -14.72 0.30 -34.89
C GLU A 275 -15.11 1.55 -34.09
N LEU A 276 -14.36 1.86 -33.02
CA LEU A 276 -14.58 3.09 -32.27
C LEU A 276 -14.33 4.35 -33.12
N GLU A 277 -13.37 4.31 -34.05
CA GLU A 277 -13.11 5.42 -34.99
C GLU A 277 -14.33 5.71 -35.88
N LYS A 278 -15.03 4.66 -36.33
CA LYS A 278 -16.28 4.79 -37.07
C LYS A 278 -17.40 5.36 -36.20
N GLU A 279 -17.58 4.85 -34.97
CA GLU A 279 -18.58 5.40 -34.03
C GLU A 279 -18.35 6.89 -33.77
N VAL A 280 -17.10 7.28 -33.46
CA VAL A 280 -16.77 8.69 -33.19
C VAL A 280 -16.87 9.53 -34.45
N SER A 281 -16.60 8.99 -35.65
CA SER A 281 -16.87 9.67 -36.91
C SER A 281 -18.36 9.98 -37.08
N ASP A 282 -19.24 9.01 -36.81
CA ASP A 282 -20.69 9.22 -36.89
C ASP A 282 -21.18 10.23 -35.84
N TYR A 283 -20.65 10.16 -34.61
CA TYR A 283 -20.93 11.16 -33.59
C TYR A 283 -20.38 12.54 -33.95
N SER A 284 -19.27 12.62 -34.69
CA SER A 284 -18.71 13.89 -35.16
C SER A 284 -19.64 14.58 -36.15
N VAL A 285 -20.29 13.83 -37.04
CA VAL A 285 -21.32 14.35 -37.95
C VAL A 285 -22.51 14.87 -37.16
N GLN A 286 -23.04 14.07 -36.23
CA GLN A 286 -24.17 14.47 -35.38
C GLN A 286 -23.84 15.69 -34.50
N LEU A 287 -22.62 15.78 -33.99
CA LEU A 287 -22.15 16.94 -33.22
C LEU A 287 -22.17 18.22 -34.08
N GLY A 288 -21.84 18.10 -35.37
CA GLY A 288 -21.90 19.19 -36.34
C GLY A 288 -23.32 19.75 -36.49
N GLU A 289 -24.32 18.87 -36.49
CA GLU A 289 -25.74 19.18 -36.62
C GLU A 289 -26.41 19.62 -35.30
N ALA A 290 -25.81 19.27 -34.16
CA ALA A 290 -26.36 19.57 -32.83
C ALA A 290 -26.50 21.07 -32.55
N THR A 291 -27.58 21.42 -31.83
CA THR A 291 -27.91 22.79 -31.41
C THR A 291 -27.42 23.08 -29.98
N SER A 292 -27.46 24.34 -29.55
CA SER A 292 -26.94 24.79 -28.24
C SER A 292 -27.58 24.14 -27.01
N THR A 293 -28.81 23.61 -27.13
CA THR A 293 -29.52 22.95 -26.02
C THR A 293 -29.25 21.45 -25.93
N ASP A 294 -28.67 20.84 -26.98
CA ASP A 294 -28.62 19.38 -27.10
C ASP A 294 -27.23 18.81 -26.76
N TYR A 295 -26.22 19.64 -26.54
CA TYR A 295 -24.84 19.19 -26.33
C TYR A 295 -24.66 18.30 -25.08
N ALA A 296 -25.21 18.68 -23.93
CA ALA A 296 -25.05 17.90 -22.69
C ALA A 296 -25.62 16.47 -22.78
N PRO A 297 -26.89 16.26 -23.18
CA PRO A 297 -27.43 14.91 -23.34
C PRO A 297 -26.74 14.14 -24.48
N PHE A 298 -26.39 14.82 -25.57
CA PHE A 298 -25.70 14.19 -26.70
C PHE A 298 -24.32 13.66 -26.30
N ILE A 299 -23.44 14.50 -25.74
CA ILE A 299 -22.08 14.09 -25.31
C ILE A 299 -22.12 12.95 -24.27
N ARG A 300 -23.13 12.95 -23.39
CA ARG A 300 -23.34 11.85 -22.45
C ARG A 300 -23.71 10.55 -23.18
N SER A 301 -24.59 10.62 -24.19
CA SER A 301 -25.03 9.47 -24.98
C SER A 301 -23.90 8.86 -25.83
N THR A 302 -22.90 9.66 -26.22
CA THR A 302 -21.72 9.15 -26.91
C THR A 302 -20.73 8.45 -25.98
N GLY A 303 -21.00 8.30 -24.67
CA GLY A 303 -20.07 7.68 -23.72
C GLY A 303 -18.76 8.46 -23.52
N SER A 304 -18.75 9.78 -23.79
CA SER A 304 -17.56 10.60 -23.61
C SER A 304 -17.09 10.59 -22.16
N ASN A 305 -15.78 10.38 -21.93
CA ASN A 305 -15.17 10.48 -20.60
C ASN A 305 -14.93 11.95 -20.17
N TYR A 306 -15.23 12.92 -21.04
CA TYR A 306 -15.19 14.34 -20.74
C TYR A 306 -16.61 14.95 -20.85
N PRO A 307 -17.25 15.30 -19.72
CA PRO A 307 -18.63 15.81 -19.74
C PRO A 307 -18.70 17.22 -20.33
N TYR A 308 -19.78 17.51 -21.07
CA TYR A 308 -20.06 18.88 -21.50
C TYR A 308 -20.75 19.68 -20.39
N ILE A 309 -20.14 20.80 -20.03
CA ILE A 309 -20.69 21.79 -19.11
C ILE A 309 -20.86 23.10 -19.88
N ASP A 310 -22.07 23.69 -19.84
CA ASP A 310 -22.38 24.92 -20.59
C ASP A 310 -21.82 26.19 -19.91
N LEU A 311 -20.51 26.23 -19.75
CA LEU A 311 -19.72 27.33 -19.20
C LEU A 311 -18.52 27.64 -20.09
N TYR A 312 -18.06 28.89 -20.02
CA TYR A 312 -16.82 29.31 -20.66
C TYR A 312 -15.63 28.98 -19.77
N TYR A 313 -14.69 28.22 -20.32
CA TYR A 313 -13.47 27.82 -19.62
C TYR A 313 -12.21 28.40 -20.26
N THR A 314 -11.16 28.56 -19.46
CA THR A 314 -9.82 28.86 -19.94
C THR A 314 -9.31 27.74 -20.86
N LYS A 315 -8.31 28.05 -21.70
CA LYS A 315 -7.73 27.07 -22.64
C LYS A 315 -7.13 25.88 -21.87
N GLU A 316 -6.55 26.16 -20.71
CA GLU A 316 -5.84 25.21 -19.85
C GLU A 316 -6.78 24.23 -19.11
N ALA A 317 -8.07 24.51 -19.07
CA ALA A 317 -9.07 23.63 -18.48
C ALA A 317 -9.43 22.43 -19.37
N TYR A 318 -9.20 22.55 -20.68
CA TYR A 318 -9.52 21.47 -21.63
C TYR A 318 -8.38 20.45 -21.72
N PRO A 319 -8.67 19.20 -22.14
CA PRO A 319 -7.63 18.21 -22.41
C PRO A 319 -6.55 18.78 -23.35
N ALA A 320 -5.28 18.52 -23.05
CA ALA A 320 -4.17 19.16 -23.74
C ALA A 320 -4.18 18.94 -25.27
N ASP A 321 -4.66 17.76 -25.71
CA ASP A 321 -4.82 17.42 -27.11
C ASP A 321 -5.90 18.27 -27.81
N VAL A 322 -6.99 18.58 -27.11
CA VAL A 322 -8.04 19.50 -27.59
C VAL A 322 -7.53 20.94 -27.54
N ALA A 323 -6.96 21.36 -26.41
CA ALA A 323 -6.49 22.73 -26.19
C ALA A 323 -5.48 23.19 -27.25
N SER A 324 -4.55 22.31 -27.63
CA SER A 324 -3.56 22.59 -28.69
C SER A 324 -4.18 22.81 -30.08
N ARG A 325 -5.36 22.26 -30.34
CA ARG A 325 -6.06 22.31 -31.64
C ARG A 325 -7.20 23.32 -31.69
N LEU A 326 -7.52 23.97 -30.57
CA LEU A 326 -8.62 24.96 -30.50
C LEU A 326 -8.42 26.14 -31.46
N GLU A 327 -7.18 26.56 -31.70
CA GLU A 327 -6.87 27.67 -32.61
C GLU A 327 -6.90 27.26 -34.09
N GLU A 328 -6.78 25.96 -34.38
CA GLU A 328 -6.88 25.40 -35.73
C GLU A 328 -8.33 25.10 -36.13
N ALA A 329 -9.23 24.95 -35.16
CA ALA A 329 -10.64 24.69 -35.40
C ALA A 329 -11.39 25.98 -35.79
N ALA A 330 -12.09 25.96 -36.92
CA ALA A 330 -12.98 27.04 -37.33
C ALA A 330 -14.22 27.11 -36.42
N ASP A 331 -14.72 28.32 -36.15
CA ASP A 331 -15.90 28.54 -35.31
C ASP A 331 -17.13 27.76 -35.81
N GLY A 332 -17.81 27.07 -34.89
CA GLY A 332 -18.96 26.21 -35.17
C GLY A 332 -18.65 24.94 -35.96
N LYS A 333 -17.38 24.64 -36.28
CA LYS A 333 -16.97 23.41 -36.98
C LYS A 333 -16.50 22.34 -36.00
N VAL A 334 -16.66 21.10 -36.43
CA VAL A 334 -16.14 19.93 -35.74
C VAL A 334 -14.73 19.66 -36.23
N TYR A 335 -13.81 19.42 -35.28
CA TYR A 335 -12.45 18.96 -35.53
C TYR A 335 -12.37 17.50 -35.07
N GLY A 336 -11.85 16.63 -35.93
CA GLY A 336 -11.76 15.19 -35.70
C GLY A 336 -12.73 14.37 -36.56
N PRO A 337 -12.84 13.06 -36.32
CA PRO A 337 -12.16 12.32 -35.25
C PRO A 337 -10.63 12.29 -35.42
N TYR A 338 -9.90 12.19 -34.31
CA TYR A 338 -8.46 11.95 -34.32
C TYR A 338 -8.06 11.05 -33.14
N TYR A 339 -7.05 10.20 -33.35
CA TYR A 339 -6.51 9.34 -32.30
C TYR A 339 -5.44 10.08 -31.48
N ASN A 340 -5.60 10.07 -30.16
CA ASN A 340 -4.61 10.53 -29.21
C ASN A 340 -3.88 9.33 -28.60
N VAL A 341 -2.63 9.14 -29.03
CA VAL A 341 -1.77 8.05 -28.56
C VAL A 341 -1.44 8.18 -27.07
N SER A 342 -1.37 9.41 -26.54
CA SER A 342 -0.89 9.66 -25.16
C SER A 342 -1.80 9.08 -24.07
N ASP A 343 -3.11 9.01 -24.32
CA ASP A 343 -4.10 8.50 -23.39
C ASP A 343 -5.04 7.45 -24.01
N ASN A 344 -4.69 6.95 -25.20
CA ASN A 344 -5.43 5.94 -25.94
C ASN A 344 -6.91 6.30 -26.18
N THR A 345 -7.16 7.52 -26.66
CA THR A 345 -8.53 8.01 -26.93
C THR A 345 -8.75 8.41 -28.39
N ILE A 346 -9.99 8.24 -28.87
CA ILE A 346 -10.46 8.80 -30.14
C ILE A 346 -11.35 9.99 -29.84
N ASN A 347 -10.96 11.15 -30.36
CA ASN A 347 -11.51 12.43 -29.93
C ASN A 347 -12.06 13.21 -31.11
N ALA A 348 -13.17 13.88 -30.86
CA ALA A 348 -13.71 14.90 -31.74
C ALA A 348 -14.24 16.04 -30.88
N PHE A 349 -14.13 17.28 -31.36
CA PHE A 349 -14.70 18.40 -30.62
C PHE A 349 -15.28 19.45 -31.57
N LYS A 350 -16.31 20.13 -31.09
CA LYS A 350 -16.89 21.30 -31.75
C LYS A 350 -16.56 22.53 -30.95
N TYR A 351 -15.86 23.44 -31.60
CA TYR A 351 -15.61 24.76 -31.04
C TYR A 351 -16.88 25.60 -31.18
N LEU A 352 -17.47 26.00 -30.04
CA LEU A 352 -18.81 26.62 -30.01
C LEU A 352 -18.75 28.14 -30.01
N SER A 353 -17.86 28.73 -29.21
CA SER A 353 -17.68 30.19 -29.17
C SER A 353 -16.46 30.60 -28.34
N LYS A 354 -15.99 31.83 -28.59
CA LYS A 354 -15.03 32.57 -27.76
C LYS A 354 -15.73 33.69 -27.01
N ALA A 355 -15.32 33.94 -25.77
CA ALA A 355 -15.65 35.18 -25.09
C ALA A 355 -14.44 35.71 -24.32
N ARG A 356 -14.29 37.03 -24.30
CA ARG A 356 -13.27 37.69 -23.48
C ARG A 356 -13.91 38.04 -22.13
N MET A 357 -13.60 37.27 -21.09
CA MET A 357 -14.29 37.33 -19.80
C MET A 357 -13.30 37.43 -18.64
N ALA A 358 -13.78 37.88 -17.48
CA ALA A 358 -12.98 37.93 -16.26
C ALA A 358 -12.54 36.53 -15.81
N ASP A 359 -11.27 36.40 -15.46
CA ASP A 359 -10.72 35.18 -14.84
C ASP A 359 -11.09 35.10 -13.35
N SER A 360 -11.19 36.25 -12.68
CA SER A 360 -11.54 36.37 -11.28
C SER A 360 -12.75 37.29 -11.10
N ILE A 361 -13.74 36.82 -10.34
CA ILE A 361 -15.01 37.52 -10.10
C ILE A 361 -15.22 37.65 -8.60
N GLN A 362 -15.45 38.87 -8.15
CA GLN A 362 -15.85 39.17 -6.78
C GLN A 362 -17.37 39.23 -6.70
N TYR A 363 -17.96 38.46 -5.82
CA TYR A 363 -19.40 38.40 -5.65
C TYR A 363 -19.77 38.28 -4.17
N ARG A 364 -21.01 38.63 -3.85
CA ARG A 364 -21.61 38.43 -2.53
C ARG A 364 -23.02 37.86 -2.69
N GLN A 365 -23.52 37.23 -1.63
CA GLN A 365 -24.78 36.52 -1.67
C GLN A 365 -25.59 36.60 -0.38
N ILE A 366 -26.91 36.42 -0.50
CA ILE A 366 -27.84 36.14 0.60
C ILE A 366 -28.62 34.88 0.22
N GLN A 367 -28.58 33.87 1.07
CA GLN A 367 -29.34 32.64 0.95
C GLN A 367 -30.69 32.77 1.65
N VAL A 368 -31.73 32.26 1.03
CA VAL A 368 -33.08 32.17 1.58
C VAL A 368 -33.47 30.69 1.57
N ALA A 369 -33.29 30.03 2.72
CA ALA A 369 -33.53 28.61 2.84
C ALA A 369 -35.01 28.25 2.66
N ASN A 370 -35.27 27.14 1.99
CA ASN A 370 -36.62 26.59 1.85
C ASN A 370 -37.05 25.92 3.16
N THR A 371 -38.09 26.46 3.81
CA THR A 371 -38.65 25.93 5.07
C THR A 371 -39.92 25.08 4.85
N GLY A 372 -40.09 24.49 3.66
CA GLY A 372 -41.23 23.63 3.31
C GLY A 372 -42.40 24.35 2.62
N ASP A 373 -42.32 25.66 2.42
CA ASP A 373 -43.28 26.45 1.63
C ASP A 373 -42.54 27.28 0.57
N LEU A 374 -42.51 26.75 -0.66
CA LEU A 374 -41.81 27.36 -1.80
C LEU A 374 -42.40 28.72 -2.19
N THR A 375 -43.69 28.96 -1.95
CA THR A 375 -44.34 30.22 -2.32
C THR A 375 -43.88 31.34 -1.40
N LYS A 376 -43.83 31.07 -0.08
CA LYS A 376 -43.29 32.03 0.90
C LYS A 376 -41.80 32.25 0.73
N THR A 377 -41.04 31.19 0.43
CA THR A 377 -39.60 31.28 0.17
C THR A 377 -39.32 32.20 -1.01
N ARG A 378 -40.06 32.06 -2.12
CA ARG A 378 -39.92 32.94 -3.29
C ARG A 378 -40.31 34.38 -3.00
N ALA A 379 -41.45 34.61 -2.34
CA ALA A 379 -41.90 35.95 -2.00
C ALA A 379 -40.90 36.70 -1.09
N LEU A 380 -40.30 35.98 -0.14
CA LEU A 380 -39.25 36.54 0.71
C LEU A 380 -37.98 36.84 -0.11
N ALA A 381 -37.56 35.93 -0.98
CA ALA A 381 -36.41 36.14 -1.84
C ALA A 381 -36.58 37.32 -2.80
N ASP A 382 -37.78 37.49 -3.38
CA ASP A 382 -38.12 38.63 -4.24
C ASP A 382 -38.09 39.94 -3.46
N SER A 383 -38.64 39.95 -2.23
CA SER A 383 -38.57 41.13 -1.35
C SER A 383 -37.13 41.52 -0.99
N ILE A 384 -36.26 40.54 -0.72
CA ILE A 384 -34.84 40.79 -0.43
C ILE A 384 -34.14 41.31 -1.70
N PHE A 385 -34.40 40.69 -2.85
CA PHE A 385 -33.84 41.08 -4.13
C PHE A 385 -34.20 42.52 -4.53
N ASP A 386 -35.47 42.90 -4.36
CA ASP A 386 -35.96 44.25 -4.64
C ASP A 386 -35.35 45.29 -3.68
N ALA A 387 -35.20 44.94 -2.40
CA ALA A 387 -34.55 45.79 -1.42
C ALA A 387 -33.08 46.06 -1.78
N VAL A 388 -32.34 45.00 -2.16
CA VAL A 388 -30.95 45.10 -2.63
C VAL A 388 -30.83 45.93 -3.90
N LYS A 389 -31.74 45.74 -4.87
CA LYS A 389 -31.71 46.51 -6.12
C LYS A 389 -32.02 47.99 -5.89
N LYS A 390 -32.98 48.30 -5.02
CA LYS A 390 -33.45 49.68 -4.77
C LYS A 390 -32.35 50.59 -4.22
N ASP A 391 -31.45 50.06 -3.38
CA ASP A 391 -30.34 50.83 -2.83
C ASP A 391 -29.02 50.66 -3.60
N ARG A 392 -29.05 49.94 -4.74
CA ARG A 392 -27.86 49.57 -5.53
C ARG A 392 -26.82 48.80 -4.72
N GLY A 393 -27.27 47.93 -3.81
CA GLY A 393 -26.47 47.09 -2.94
C GLY A 393 -25.79 47.84 -1.79
N ALA A 394 -26.16 49.09 -1.50
CA ALA A 394 -25.53 49.89 -0.45
C ALA A 394 -25.60 49.21 0.93
N ASN A 395 -26.73 48.57 1.26
CA ASN A 395 -26.96 47.92 2.56
C ASN A 395 -26.96 46.38 2.47
N PHE A 396 -26.26 45.79 1.50
CA PHE A 396 -26.30 44.33 1.29
C PHE A 396 -25.89 43.53 2.54
N GLU A 397 -24.81 43.93 3.21
CA GLU A 397 -24.34 43.26 4.44
C GLU A 397 -25.30 43.49 5.62
N GLU A 398 -25.88 44.69 5.76
CA GLU A 398 -26.87 44.97 6.79
C GLU A 398 -28.15 44.15 6.58
N LEU A 399 -28.56 43.97 5.33
CA LEU A 399 -29.70 43.12 4.98
C LEU A 399 -29.38 41.64 5.23
N ALA A 400 -28.17 41.17 4.88
CA ALA A 400 -27.72 39.81 5.16
C ALA A 400 -27.72 39.49 6.67
N LYS A 401 -27.29 40.43 7.51
CA LYS A 401 -27.28 40.28 8.98
C LYS A 401 -28.67 40.03 9.58
N LYS A 402 -29.73 40.53 8.94
CA LYS A 402 -31.12 40.24 9.37
C LYS A 402 -31.52 38.76 9.18
N TYR A 403 -30.75 38.03 8.38
CA TYR A 403 -30.91 36.60 8.10
C TYR A 403 -29.70 35.79 8.58
N GLU A 404 -29.01 36.28 9.62
CA GLU A 404 -27.86 35.61 10.26
C GLU A 404 -26.70 35.28 9.30
N GLN A 405 -26.56 36.07 8.23
CA GLN A 405 -25.51 35.91 7.23
C GLN A 405 -24.59 37.13 7.20
N THR A 406 -23.34 36.92 6.82
CA THR A 406 -22.36 38.01 6.73
C THR A 406 -22.62 38.93 5.53
N GLY A 407 -23.06 38.36 4.40
CA GLY A 407 -23.19 39.09 3.13
C GLY A 407 -21.86 39.58 2.55
N ALA A 408 -20.74 39.09 3.08
CA ALA A 408 -19.41 39.54 2.70
C ALA A 408 -19.05 39.11 1.26
N SER A 409 -18.26 39.95 0.60
CA SER A 409 -17.75 39.65 -0.75
C SER A 409 -16.64 38.60 -0.73
N ASN A 410 -16.71 37.66 -1.66
CA ASN A 410 -15.72 36.62 -1.90
C ASN A 410 -15.24 36.65 -3.34
N TRP A 411 -14.01 36.19 -3.58
CA TRP A 411 -13.47 36.02 -4.92
C TRP A 411 -13.57 34.55 -5.35
N ILE A 412 -13.93 34.34 -6.61
CA ILE A 412 -13.77 33.06 -7.29
C ILE A 412 -12.97 33.25 -8.57
N SER A 413 -11.95 32.43 -8.76
CA SER A 413 -11.16 32.34 -9.98
C SER A 413 -11.59 31.15 -10.83
N SER A 414 -11.19 31.20 -12.10
CA SER A 414 -11.49 30.19 -13.11
C SER A 414 -10.96 28.80 -12.70
N SER A 415 -9.73 28.75 -12.23
CA SER A 415 -9.07 27.54 -11.73
C SER A 415 -9.78 26.86 -10.56
N GLN A 416 -10.62 27.58 -9.81
CA GLN A 416 -11.35 27.01 -8.67
C GLN A 416 -12.56 26.17 -9.09
N TYR A 417 -13.06 26.33 -10.33
CA TYR A 417 -14.28 25.64 -10.78
C TYR A 417 -14.12 24.85 -12.08
N GLU A 418 -13.11 25.12 -12.90
CA GLU A 418 -12.98 24.57 -14.26
C GLU A 418 -12.75 23.05 -14.33
N ASN A 419 -12.43 22.39 -13.20
CA ASN A 419 -12.32 20.93 -13.09
C ASN A 419 -13.29 20.32 -12.06
N ALA A 420 -14.26 21.12 -11.58
CA ALA A 420 -15.27 20.62 -10.66
C ALA A 420 -16.36 19.87 -11.41
N ASN A 421 -16.92 18.83 -10.78
CA ASN A 421 -18.11 18.18 -11.30
C ASN A 421 -19.34 19.07 -11.04
N LEU A 422 -19.81 19.78 -12.07
CA LEU A 422 -20.88 20.78 -11.98
C LEU A 422 -22.13 20.32 -12.70
N GLU A 423 -23.19 20.07 -11.94
CA GLU A 423 -24.52 19.78 -12.47
C GLU A 423 -25.59 20.52 -11.65
N GLY A 424 -26.84 20.52 -12.15
CA GLY A 424 -28.01 21.05 -11.45
C GLY A 424 -27.82 22.48 -10.92
N ASP A 425 -28.13 22.67 -9.64
CA ASP A 425 -28.09 23.97 -8.97
C ASP A 425 -26.69 24.56 -8.86
N ASN A 426 -25.65 23.73 -8.71
CA ASN A 426 -24.27 24.21 -8.67
C ASN A 426 -23.85 24.85 -9.99
N LEU A 427 -24.22 24.21 -11.12
CA LEU A 427 -24.01 24.77 -12.45
C LEU A 427 -24.81 26.05 -12.65
N LYS A 428 -26.09 26.07 -12.25
CA LYS A 428 -26.96 27.25 -12.35
C LYS A 428 -26.41 28.44 -11.56
N TYR A 429 -25.97 28.19 -10.34
CA TYR A 429 -25.36 29.17 -9.45
C TYR A 429 -24.08 29.75 -10.05
N LEU A 430 -23.18 28.88 -10.50
CA LEU A 430 -21.91 29.31 -11.06
C LEU A 430 -22.08 30.06 -12.38
N LYS A 431 -22.99 29.61 -13.25
CA LYS A 431 -23.34 30.30 -14.50
C LYS A 431 -23.80 31.72 -14.26
N ALA A 432 -24.56 31.97 -13.19
CA ALA A 432 -24.97 33.32 -12.83
C ALA A 432 -23.77 34.18 -12.41
N ILE A 433 -22.88 33.67 -11.56
CA ILE A 433 -21.66 34.41 -11.14
C ILE A 433 -20.80 34.76 -12.36
N THR A 434 -20.61 33.83 -13.29
CA THR A 434 -19.73 34.02 -14.44
C THR A 434 -20.30 34.90 -15.54
N THR A 435 -21.62 35.10 -15.56
CA THR A 435 -22.31 35.84 -16.64
C THR A 435 -22.70 37.26 -16.24
N LEU A 436 -22.97 37.51 -14.95
CA LEU A 436 -23.36 38.83 -14.45
C LEU A 436 -22.21 39.84 -14.58
N GLY A 437 -22.54 41.04 -15.01
CA GLY A 437 -21.65 42.21 -15.01
C GLY A 437 -21.44 42.81 -13.62
N VAL A 438 -20.44 43.68 -13.48
CA VAL A 438 -20.19 44.40 -12.22
C VAL A 438 -21.40 45.27 -11.86
N ASN A 439 -21.89 45.13 -10.64
CA ASN A 439 -23.11 45.71 -10.09
C ASN A 439 -24.43 45.15 -10.67
N GLU A 440 -24.39 43.98 -11.30
CA GLU A 440 -25.61 43.24 -11.64
C GLU A 440 -26.01 42.26 -10.54
N TYR A 441 -27.30 41.91 -10.53
CA TYR A 441 -27.94 41.11 -9.49
C TYR A 441 -28.79 40.00 -10.10
N ALA A 442 -28.81 38.83 -9.45
CA ALA A 442 -29.73 37.75 -9.78
C ALA A 442 -30.43 37.20 -8.54
N ASN A 443 -31.70 36.81 -8.67
CA ASN A 443 -32.40 35.95 -7.73
C ASN A 443 -32.47 34.55 -8.34
N LEU A 444 -31.71 33.60 -7.80
CA LEU A 444 -31.62 32.23 -8.31
C LEU A 444 -32.48 31.31 -7.46
N ALA A 445 -33.54 30.74 -8.04
CA ALA A 445 -34.26 29.64 -7.42
C ALA A 445 -33.48 28.32 -7.56
N LEU A 446 -33.14 27.71 -6.44
CA LEU A 446 -32.47 26.41 -6.29
C LEU A 446 -33.42 25.45 -5.52
N GLU A 447 -33.11 24.16 -5.46
CA GLU A 447 -33.89 23.14 -4.74
C GLU A 447 -33.95 23.44 -3.23
N GLN A 448 -32.82 23.85 -2.64
CA GLN A 448 -32.71 24.16 -1.21
C GLN A 448 -33.22 25.56 -0.83
N GLY A 449 -33.67 26.36 -1.81
CA GLY A 449 -34.15 27.72 -1.57
C GLY A 449 -33.70 28.70 -2.66
N ASN A 450 -33.62 29.98 -2.33
CA ASN A 450 -33.19 31.02 -3.27
C ASN A 450 -31.84 31.61 -2.88
N VAL A 451 -31.07 32.05 -3.88
CA VAL A 451 -29.84 32.80 -3.65
C VAL A 451 -29.92 34.14 -4.37
N ILE A 452 -29.85 35.23 -3.59
CA ILE A 452 -29.71 36.59 -4.10
C ILE A 452 -28.21 36.84 -4.27
N LEU A 453 -27.78 37.09 -5.50
CA LEU A 453 -26.39 37.31 -5.87
C LEU A 453 -26.17 38.73 -6.36
N GLN A 454 -24.98 39.26 -6.08
CA GLN A 454 -24.43 40.45 -6.71
C GLN A 454 -22.97 40.26 -7.07
N VAL A 455 -22.60 40.60 -8.31
CA VAL A 455 -21.19 40.75 -8.70
C VAL A 455 -20.71 42.16 -8.35
N THR A 456 -19.63 42.26 -7.59
CA THR A 456 -19.08 43.53 -7.06
C THR A 456 -17.77 43.93 -7.71
N GLY A 457 -17.08 42.99 -8.37
CA GLY A 457 -15.82 43.26 -9.06
C GLY A 457 -15.42 42.16 -10.02
N GLN A 458 -14.60 42.50 -11.01
CA GLN A 458 -14.07 41.58 -12.01
C GLN A 458 -12.64 42.02 -12.37
N LYS A 459 -11.73 41.06 -12.57
CA LYS A 459 -10.34 41.35 -12.98
C LYS A 459 -9.74 40.22 -13.80
N ALA A 460 -8.54 40.47 -14.31
CA ALA A 460 -7.75 39.52 -15.09
C ALA A 460 -8.54 38.96 -16.28
N VAL A 461 -8.97 39.85 -17.17
CA VAL A 461 -9.75 39.47 -18.36
C VAL A 461 -8.90 38.61 -19.30
N LYS A 462 -9.39 37.43 -19.66
CA LYS A 462 -8.75 36.46 -20.55
C LYS A 462 -9.72 35.95 -21.60
N ASP A 463 -9.18 35.33 -22.63
CA ASP A 463 -9.97 34.58 -23.60
C ASP A 463 -10.42 33.26 -22.97
N LYS A 464 -11.73 32.99 -23.05
CA LYS A 464 -12.36 31.74 -22.63
C LYS A 464 -13.18 31.15 -23.76
N PHE A 465 -13.35 29.84 -23.73
CA PHE A 465 -13.90 29.06 -24.84
C PHE A 465 -15.06 28.20 -24.33
N LYS A 466 -16.00 27.91 -25.22
CA LYS A 466 -16.99 26.84 -25.05
C LYS A 466 -16.71 25.76 -26.09
N VAL A 467 -16.55 24.53 -25.62
CA VAL A 467 -16.15 23.40 -26.46
C VAL A 467 -16.95 22.17 -26.05
N ALA A 468 -17.61 21.54 -27.02
CA ALA A 468 -18.23 20.23 -26.83
C ALA A 468 -17.25 19.15 -27.29
N ILE A 469 -16.93 18.19 -26.42
CA ILE A 469 -15.87 17.20 -26.65
C ILE A 469 -16.45 15.80 -26.53
N ILE A 470 -16.28 15.00 -27.59
CA ILE A 470 -16.40 13.56 -27.57
C ILE A 470 -14.99 13.02 -27.35
N LYS A 471 -14.71 12.47 -26.17
CA LYS A 471 -13.43 11.85 -25.82
C LYS A 471 -13.70 10.42 -25.39
N ARG A 472 -13.36 9.45 -26.25
CA ARG A 472 -13.66 8.03 -26.03
C ARG A 472 -12.39 7.22 -25.90
N THR A 473 -12.22 6.53 -24.78
CA THR A 473 -11.11 5.58 -24.59
C THR A 473 -11.30 4.38 -25.52
N VAL A 474 -10.22 3.93 -26.15
CA VAL A 474 -10.21 2.67 -26.91
C VAL A 474 -10.12 1.52 -25.90
N GLU A 475 -11.24 0.86 -25.66
CA GLU A 475 -11.36 -0.31 -24.78
C GLU A 475 -11.40 -1.60 -25.61
N PHE A 476 -11.02 -2.73 -25.00
CA PHE A 476 -11.13 -4.02 -25.69
C PHE A 476 -12.59 -4.43 -25.85
N SER A 477 -12.94 -4.96 -27.02
CA SER A 477 -14.27 -5.54 -27.23
C SER A 477 -14.42 -6.90 -26.54
N LYS A 478 -15.67 -7.38 -26.49
CA LYS A 478 -15.96 -8.75 -26.04
C LYS A 478 -15.28 -9.78 -26.94
N GLU A 479 -15.20 -9.50 -28.24
CA GLU A 479 -14.54 -10.33 -29.24
C GLU A 479 -13.03 -10.43 -28.97
N THR A 480 -12.38 -9.29 -28.73
CA THR A 480 -10.95 -9.23 -28.33
C THR A 480 -10.69 -10.00 -27.04
N TYR A 481 -11.53 -9.79 -26.01
CA TYR A 481 -11.41 -10.52 -24.75
C TYR A 481 -11.62 -12.02 -24.92
N ASN A 482 -12.68 -12.43 -25.61
CA ASN A 482 -12.99 -13.85 -25.85
C ASN A 482 -11.88 -14.54 -26.64
N LYS A 483 -11.25 -13.85 -27.60
CA LYS A 483 -10.10 -14.39 -28.32
C LYS A 483 -8.92 -14.65 -27.38
N ALA A 484 -8.52 -13.65 -26.59
CA ALA A 484 -7.44 -13.77 -25.61
C ALA A 484 -7.74 -14.88 -24.57
N TYR A 485 -8.96 -14.91 -24.05
CA TYR A 485 -9.42 -15.94 -23.12
C TYR A 485 -9.32 -17.35 -23.73
N ASN A 486 -9.81 -17.54 -24.96
CA ASN A 486 -9.81 -18.86 -25.61
C ASN A 486 -8.40 -19.33 -26.00
N GLU A 487 -7.51 -18.41 -26.39
CA GLU A 487 -6.10 -18.72 -26.69
C GLU A 487 -5.35 -19.10 -25.41
N PHE A 488 -5.50 -18.30 -24.36
CA PHE A 488 -4.85 -18.56 -23.08
C PHE A 488 -5.40 -19.81 -22.38
N SER A 489 -6.72 -20.02 -22.42
CA SER A 489 -7.35 -21.24 -21.89
C SER A 489 -6.84 -22.50 -22.59
N ARG A 490 -6.63 -22.46 -23.92
CA ARG A 490 -6.02 -23.57 -24.66
C ARG A 490 -4.58 -23.83 -24.23
N PHE A 491 -3.80 -22.76 -24.03
CA PHE A 491 -2.44 -22.88 -23.48
C PHE A 491 -2.45 -23.54 -22.10
N VAL A 492 -3.30 -23.09 -21.18
CA VAL A 492 -3.43 -23.67 -19.83
C VAL A 492 -3.79 -25.16 -19.91
N ALA A 493 -4.78 -25.52 -20.73
CA ALA A 493 -5.20 -26.92 -20.89
C ALA A 493 -4.12 -27.83 -21.48
N ALA A 494 -3.28 -27.32 -22.39
CA ALA A 494 -2.17 -28.07 -22.98
C ALA A 494 -0.97 -28.25 -22.03
N ASN A 495 -0.86 -27.43 -20.99
CA ASN A 495 0.29 -27.34 -20.09
C ASN A 495 -0.08 -27.61 -18.61
N PRO A 496 -0.52 -28.84 -18.26
CA PRO A 496 -1.02 -29.14 -16.91
C PRO A 496 0.05 -29.25 -15.81
N THR A 497 1.34 -29.08 -16.15
CA THR A 497 2.45 -29.19 -15.19
C THR A 497 3.44 -28.04 -15.37
N LEU A 498 4.11 -27.66 -14.28
CA LEU A 498 5.05 -26.54 -14.29
C LEU A 498 6.17 -26.71 -15.34
N ASP A 499 6.69 -27.92 -15.54
CA ASP A 499 7.75 -28.17 -16.52
C ASP A 499 7.28 -27.90 -17.96
N LYS A 500 6.02 -28.23 -18.27
CA LYS A 500 5.43 -27.94 -19.59
C LYS A 500 5.22 -26.44 -19.78
N VAL A 501 4.75 -25.74 -18.74
CA VAL A 501 4.63 -24.28 -18.76
C VAL A 501 6.01 -23.63 -19.00
N LYS A 502 7.05 -24.06 -18.27
CA LYS A 502 8.43 -23.57 -18.45
C LYS A 502 8.96 -23.78 -19.86
N THR A 503 8.65 -24.92 -20.47
CA THR A 503 9.12 -25.26 -21.83
C THR A 503 8.37 -24.46 -22.91
N ASN A 504 7.06 -24.30 -22.77
CA ASN A 504 6.20 -23.85 -23.86
C ASN A 504 5.76 -22.37 -23.76
N ALA A 505 5.94 -21.70 -22.62
CA ALA A 505 5.44 -20.34 -22.42
C ALA A 505 6.04 -19.34 -23.43
N GLU A 506 7.36 -19.34 -23.60
CA GLU A 506 8.07 -18.40 -24.48
C GLU A 506 7.67 -18.60 -25.95
N GLU A 507 7.64 -19.85 -26.42
CA GLU A 507 7.19 -20.20 -27.79
C GLU A 507 5.73 -19.80 -28.05
N ALA A 508 4.89 -19.83 -27.02
CA ALA A 508 3.49 -19.39 -27.08
C ALA A 508 3.30 -17.88 -26.90
N GLY A 509 4.39 -17.10 -26.76
CA GLY A 509 4.35 -15.64 -26.60
C GLY A 509 4.04 -15.16 -25.17
N TYR A 510 4.11 -16.04 -24.17
CA TYR A 510 3.88 -15.71 -22.77
C TYR A 510 5.18 -15.58 -21.98
N THR A 511 5.22 -14.64 -21.03
CA THR A 511 6.34 -14.50 -20.10
C THR A 511 6.03 -15.23 -18.79
N LEU A 512 6.91 -16.15 -18.38
CA LEU A 512 6.81 -16.82 -17.09
C LEU A 512 7.56 -16.03 -16.02
N LEU A 513 6.82 -15.47 -15.07
CA LEU A 513 7.32 -14.63 -14.01
C LEU A 513 7.50 -15.41 -12.69
N GLU A 514 8.34 -14.89 -11.80
CA GLU A 514 8.62 -15.45 -10.46
C GLU A 514 8.02 -14.55 -9.38
N HIS A 515 7.42 -15.14 -8.35
CA HIS A 515 7.03 -14.41 -7.14
C HIS A 515 7.10 -15.31 -5.91
N ASN A 516 7.56 -14.78 -4.78
CA ASN A 516 7.56 -15.47 -3.49
C ASN A 516 6.38 -14.93 -2.68
N LEU A 517 5.36 -15.78 -2.49
CA LEU A 517 4.16 -15.44 -1.74
C LEU A 517 4.33 -15.73 -0.26
N SER A 518 4.06 -14.75 0.58
CA SER A 518 3.86 -14.92 2.02
C SER A 518 2.38 -15.10 2.38
N SER A 519 2.09 -15.76 3.51
CA SER A 519 0.71 -15.95 3.98
C SER A 519 0.01 -14.65 4.41
N SER A 520 0.76 -13.54 4.49
CA SER A 520 0.27 -12.21 4.82
C SER A 520 -0.09 -11.35 3.61
N GLU A 521 0.17 -11.82 2.38
CA GLU A 521 -0.18 -11.08 1.17
C GLU A 521 -1.69 -11.18 0.87
N HIS A 522 -2.22 -10.13 0.22
CA HIS A 522 -3.64 -10.06 -0.21
C HIS A 522 -3.84 -10.24 -1.72
N GLY A 523 -2.75 -10.48 -2.46
CA GLY A 523 -2.79 -10.66 -3.91
C GLY A 523 -1.47 -11.18 -4.47
N ILE A 524 -1.41 -11.34 -5.79
CA ILE A 524 -0.23 -11.84 -6.50
C ILE A 524 0.34 -10.68 -7.33
N ALA A 525 1.63 -10.38 -7.14
CA ALA A 525 2.37 -9.40 -7.95
C ALA A 525 1.70 -8.02 -8.07
N SER A 526 1.02 -7.56 -7.02
CA SER A 526 0.25 -6.30 -6.99
C SER A 526 -0.90 -6.22 -8.02
N ILE A 527 -1.37 -7.36 -8.52
CA ILE A 527 -2.52 -7.44 -9.42
C ILE A 527 -3.79 -7.56 -8.56
N ARG A 528 -4.79 -6.74 -8.87
CA ARG A 528 -6.10 -6.77 -8.20
C ARG A 528 -6.88 -8.04 -8.55
N GLY A 529 -7.82 -8.44 -7.69
CA GLY A 529 -8.72 -9.56 -7.98
C GLY A 529 -8.07 -10.95 -7.99
N THR A 530 -6.86 -11.12 -7.44
CA THR A 530 -6.15 -12.42 -7.46
C THR A 530 -6.38 -13.28 -6.21
N LYS A 531 -7.41 -13.00 -5.40
CA LYS A 531 -7.67 -13.70 -4.13
C LYS A 531 -7.80 -15.22 -4.32
N GLU A 532 -8.52 -15.63 -5.36
CA GLU A 532 -8.72 -17.04 -5.67
C GLU A 532 -7.43 -17.74 -6.11
N ALA A 533 -6.61 -17.05 -6.92
CA ALA A 533 -5.30 -17.53 -7.35
C ALA A 533 -4.33 -17.67 -6.17
N LEU A 534 -4.34 -16.69 -5.25
CA LEU A 534 -3.57 -16.72 -4.02
C LEU A 534 -3.98 -17.91 -3.15
N ARG A 535 -5.28 -18.07 -2.88
CA ARG A 535 -5.81 -19.20 -2.09
C ARG A 535 -5.44 -20.54 -2.71
N TRP A 536 -5.53 -20.65 -4.05
CA TRP A 536 -5.12 -21.85 -4.76
C TRP A 536 -3.63 -22.15 -4.56
N ALA A 537 -2.75 -21.15 -4.69
CA ALA A 537 -1.30 -21.32 -4.54
C ALA A 537 -0.91 -21.87 -3.15
N PHE A 538 -1.65 -21.52 -2.10
CA PHE A 538 -1.45 -22.07 -0.75
C PHE A 538 -2.06 -23.47 -0.55
N SER A 539 -3.00 -23.88 -1.38
CA SER A 539 -3.61 -25.22 -1.34
C SER A 539 -2.93 -26.25 -2.26
N ALA A 540 -2.22 -25.78 -3.29
CA ALA A 540 -1.58 -26.60 -4.31
C ALA A 540 -0.36 -27.37 -3.80
N LYS A 541 0.07 -28.37 -4.58
CA LYS A 541 1.32 -29.12 -4.38
C LYS A 541 2.40 -28.66 -5.38
N PRO A 542 3.69 -28.75 -5.03
CA PRO A 542 4.78 -28.42 -5.95
C PRO A 542 4.63 -29.13 -7.31
N GLY A 543 4.76 -28.37 -8.39
CA GLY A 543 4.60 -28.81 -9.78
C GLY A 543 3.17 -28.66 -10.35
N GLU A 544 2.16 -28.44 -9.50
CA GLU A 544 0.78 -28.22 -9.96
C GLU A 544 0.62 -26.84 -10.62
N VAL A 545 -0.32 -26.79 -11.57
CA VAL A 545 -0.67 -25.61 -12.36
C VAL A 545 -2.17 -25.34 -12.16
N SER A 546 -2.53 -24.07 -12.00
CA SER A 546 -3.89 -23.64 -11.72
C SER A 546 -4.78 -23.71 -12.95
N THR A 547 -6.08 -23.50 -12.74
CA THR A 547 -6.95 -23.04 -13.81
C THR A 547 -6.59 -21.61 -14.22
N LEU A 548 -7.16 -21.15 -15.33
CA LEU A 548 -7.15 -19.74 -15.68
C LEU A 548 -7.95 -18.94 -14.64
N TYR A 549 -7.43 -17.81 -14.21
CA TYR A 549 -8.12 -16.81 -13.39
C TYR A 549 -8.32 -15.51 -14.16
N GLU A 550 -9.51 -14.93 -14.05
CA GLU A 550 -9.79 -13.57 -14.51
C GLU A 550 -9.50 -12.62 -13.34
N CYS A 551 -8.67 -11.60 -13.57
CA CYS A 551 -8.18 -10.69 -12.52
C CYS A 551 -7.98 -9.27 -13.08
N GLY A 552 -7.41 -8.38 -12.28
CA GLY A 552 -7.36 -6.95 -12.57
C GLY A 552 -8.74 -6.30 -12.41
N ASN A 553 -9.04 -5.32 -13.27
CA ASN A 553 -10.38 -4.74 -13.38
C ASN A 553 -11.15 -5.47 -14.50
N SER A 554 -11.11 -6.81 -14.48
CA SER A 554 -11.60 -7.69 -15.55
C SER A 554 -10.85 -7.54 -16.89
N ASP A 555 -9.60 -7.09 -16.84
CA ASP A 555 -8.73 -6.86 -18.00
C ASP A 555 -7.51 -7.81 -18.05
N ARG A 556 -7.39 -8.75 -17.11
CA ARG A 556 -6.24 -9.65 -17.02
C ARG A 556 -6.63 -11.10 -16.88
N LEU A 557 -5.82 -11.96 -17.48
CA LEU A 557 -5.92 -13.41 -17.37
C LEU A 557 -4.64 -13.93 -16.71
N MET A 558 -4.77 -14.80 -15.73
CA MET A 558 -3.64 -15.30 -14.95
C MET A 558 -3.61 -16.82 -14.88
N LEU A 559 -2.41 -17.37 -14.99
CA LEU A 559 -2.08 -18.76 -14.66
C LEU A 559 -1.07 -18.72 -13.52
N VAL A 560 -1.27 -19.55 -12.49
CA VAL A 560 -0.30 -19.71 -11.39
C VAL A 560 0.15 -21.17 -11.35
N ALA A 561 1.42 -21.40 -11.07
CA ALA A 561 2.01 -22.71 -10.88
C ALA A 561 2.85 -22.70 -9.61
N LEU A 562 2.64 -23.69 -8.74
CA LEU A 562 3.40 -23.77 -7.50
C LEU A 562 4.74 -24.44 -7.77
N GLU A 563 5.84 -23.72 -7.58
CA GLU A 563 7.18 -24.28 -7.72
C GLU A 563 7.62 -24.95 -6.43
N GLN A 564 7.45 -24.27 -5.29
CA GLN A 564 7.96 -24.76 -4.02
C GLN A 564 7.16 -24.27 -2.81
N VAL A 565 7.04 -25.14 -1.80
CA VAL A 565 6.54 -24.80 -0.46
C VAL A 565 7.71 -24.65 0.50
N ASN A 566 7.92 -23.44 1.01
CA ASN A 566 8.95 -23.13 2.01
C ASN A 566 8.29 -23.06 3.39
N LYS A 567 8.25 -24.20 4.08
CA LYS A 567 7.64 -24.30 5.41
C LYS A 567 8.34 -23.41 6.44
N GLN A 568 7.59 -22.95 7.44
CA GLN A 568 8.15 -22.31 8.63
C GLN A 568 9.20 -23.22 9.29
N GLY A 569 10.27 -22.62 9.81
CA GLY A 569 11.38 -23.35 10.43
C GLY A 569 12.68 -23.14 9.66
N TYR A 570 13.51 -24.17 9.53
CA TYR A 570 14.79 -24.03 8.83
C TYR A 570 14.66 -24.39 7.36
N ARG A 571 15.17 -23.52 6.47
CA ARG A 571 15.34 -23.88 5.06
C ARG A 571 16.19 -25.14 4.94
N SER A 572 15.82 -26.02 4.03
CA SER A 572 16.50 -27.29 3.80
C SER A 572 17.88 -27.08 3.19
N LEU A 573 18.75 -28.09 3.32
CA LEU A 573 20.10 -28.05 2.72
C LEU A 573 20.04 -27.80 1.22
N GLU A 574 19.06 -28.41 0.52
CA GLU A 574 18.89 -28.27 -0.92
C GLU A 574 18.52 -26.83 -1.32
N GLN A 575 17.66 -26.17 -0.55
CA GLN A 575 17.24 -24.79 -0.81
C GLN A 575 18.38 -23.77 -0.72
N VAL A 576 19.35 -24.02 0.16
CA VAL A 576 20.49 -23.11 0.37
C VAL A 576 21.80 -23.65 -0.20
N ARG A 577 21.74 -24.78 -0.93
CA ARG A 577 22.92 -25.46 -1.49
C ARG A 577 23.75 -24.54 -2.38
N GLY A 578 23.09 -23.78 -3.26
CA GLY A 578 23.76 -22.87 -4.18
C GLY A 578 24.51 -21.74 -3.46
N GLU A 579 23.85 -21.11 -2.49
CA GLU A 579 24.44 -20.06 -1.63
C GLU A 579 25.67 -20.59 -0.86
N LEU A 580 25.50 -21.74 -0.19
CA LEU A 580 26.58 -22.39 0.55
C LEU A 580 27.73 -22.79 -0.36
N ALA A 581 27.45 -23.29 -1.57
CA ALA A 581 28.48 -23.67 -2.52
C ALA A 581 29.33 -22.48 -2.98
N LEU A 582 28.72 -21.30 -3.19
CA LEU A 582 29.45 -20.07 -3.51
C LEU A 582 30.36 -19.64 -2.35
N GLU A 583 29.87 -19.70 -1.11
CA GLU A 583 30.68 -19.35 0.06
C GLU A 583 31.82 -20.34 0.32
N ILE A 584 31.59 -21.64 0.13
CA ILE A 584 32.63 -22.67 0.25
C ILE A 584 33.67 -22.47 -0.85
N ARG A 585 33.25 -22.21 -2.09
CA ARG A 585 34.17 -21.92 -3.20
C ARG A 585 35.07 -20.73 -2.85
N LYS A 586 34.47 -19.63 -2.37
CA LYS A 586 35.22 -18.47 -1.88
C LYS A 586 36.21 -18.84 -0.78
N THR A 587 35.80 -19.67 0.18
CA THR A 587 36.66 -20.15 1.27
C THR A 587 37.86 -20.94 0.77
N LYS A 588 37.63 -21.92 -0.12
CA LYS A 588 38.71 -22.73 -0.70
C LYS A 588 39.64 -21.94 -1.60
N LYS A 589 39.12 -20.95 -2.35
CA LYS A 589 39.96 -20.02 -3.10
C LYS A 589 40.84 -19.19 -2.18
N ALA A 590 40.32 -18.74 -1.04
CA ALA A 590 41.11 -18.04 -0.04
C ALA A 590 42.25 -18.91 0.50
N GLU A 591 41.93 -20.15 0.89
CA GLU A 591 42.93 -21.13 1.36
C GLU A 591 44.03 -21.36 0.33
N LYS A 592 43.66 -21.52 -0.95
CA LYS A 592 44.62 -21.67 -2.05
C LYS A 592 45.52 -20.45 -2.20
N ILE A 593 44.94 -19.24 -2.22
CA ILE A 593 45.73 -18.00 -2.32
C ILE A 593 46.69 -17.87 -1.11
N MET A 594 46.23 -18.19 0.09
CA MET A 594 47.07 -18.16 1.30
C MET A 594 48.21 -19.16 1.23
N GLU A 595 47.96 -20.36 0.71
CA GLU A 595 49.00 -21.38 0.49
C GLU A 595 50.00 -20.95 -0.58
N ASP A 596 49.52 -20.41 -1.71
CA ASP A 596 50.36 -19.92 -2.82
C ASP A 596 51.22 -18.73 -2.39
N THR A 597 50.80 -17.99 -1.36
CA THR A 597 51.50 -16.81 -0.83
C THR A 597 52.32 -17.07 0.43
N LYS A 598 52.34 -18.30 0.97
CA LYS A 598 52.96 -18.59 2.28
C LYS A 598 54.45 -18.24 2.40
N ASN A 599 55.16 -18.17 1.27
CA ASN A 599 56.59 -17.82 1.23
C ASN A 599 56.83 -16.30 1.18
N ALA A 600 55.79 -15.49 0.97
CA ALA A 600 55.88 -14.04 1.05
C ALA A 600 55.81 -13.60 2.52
N THR A 601 56.85 -12.91 2.97
CA THR A 601 57.06 -12.46 4.36
C THR A 601 57.16 -10.94 4.48
N THR A 602 57.26 -10.22 3.36
CA THR A 602 57.33 -8.76 3.31
C THR A 602 56.27 -8.20 2.36
N PHE A 603 55.83 -6.95 2.58
CA PHE A 603 54.83 -6.31 1.72
C PHE A 603 55.28 -6.26 0.26
N ASP A 604 56.56 -5.99 0.01
CA ASP A 604 57.13 -5.97 -1.34
C ASP A 604 57.03 -7.33 -2.03
N GLN A 605 57.23 -8.43 -1.31
CA GLN A 605 57.04 -9.78 -1.86
C GLN A 605 55.58 -10.03 -2.25
N TYR A 606 54.61 -9.62 -1.42
CA TYR A 606 53.18 -9.78 -1.75
C TYR A 606 52.77 -9.02 -3.01
N LYS A 607 53.37 -7.84 -3.28
CA LYS A 607 53.12 -7.10 -4.54
C LYS A 607 53.57 -7.84 -5.79
N THR A 608 54.55 -8.74 -5.66
CA THR A 608 55.11 -9.49 -6.81
C THR A 608 54.38 -10.80 -7.09
N VAL A 609 53.44 -11.21 -6.23
CA VAL A 609 52.65 -12.42 -6.44
C VAL A 609 51.74 -12.22 -7.66
N SER A 610 51.59 -13.28 -8.46
CA SER A 610 50.70 -13.27 -9.62
C SER A 610 49.30 -12.78 -9.28
N TYR A 611 48.77 -11.87 -10.10
CA TYR A 611 47.45 -11.24 -9.94
C TYR A 611 47.28 -10.38 -8.68
N ALA A 612 48.36 -10.09 -7.94
CA ALA A 612 48.30 -9.15 -6.82
C ALA A 612 48.02 -7.72 -7.32
N LEU A 613 47.04 -7.10 -6.68
CA LEU A 613 46.70 -5.70 -6.81
C LEU A 613 47.18 -4.99 -5.54
N ASN A 614 47.69 -3.78 -5.66
CA ASN A 614 48.13 -3.01 -4.50
C ASN A 614 47.64 -1.57 -4.54
N ASP A 615 47.41 -1.00 -3.37
CA ASP A 615 46.90 0.35 -3.20
C ASP A 615 47.26 0.89 -1.81
N THR A 616 46.90 2.14 -1.58
CA THR A 616 46.95 2.80 -0.28
C THR A 616 45.54 3.17 0.16
N ILE A 617 45.18 2.81 1.38
CA ILE A 617 43.90 3.17 1.99
C ILE A 617 44.18 4.13 3.14
N LYS A 618 43.44 5.25 3.16
CA LYS A 618 43.61 6.32 4.14
C LYS A 618 42.35 6.51 4.96
N ARG A 619 42.50 7.12 6.15
CA ARG A 619 41.40 7.49 7.06
C ARG A 619 40.49 6.30 7.41
N VAL A 620 41.08 5.12 7.60
CA VAL A 620 40.33 3.92 7.99
C VAL A 620 40.13 3.93 9.49
N THR A 621 38.87 3.88 9.94
CA THR A 621 38.50 3.78 11.36
C THR A 621 37.87 2.41 11.63
N PHE A 622 37.74 2.02 12.91
CA PHE A 622 37.05 0.79 13.29
C PHE A 622 35.53 0.89 13.10
N SER A 623 34.97 2.08 13.32
CA SER A 623 33.52 2.33 13.33
C SER A 623 32.85 2.22 11.96
N ALA A 624 33.61 2.19 10.87
CA ALA A 624 33.08 2.15 9.51
C ALA A 624 33.79 1.08 8.67
N SER A 625 33.02 0.27 7.94
CA SER A 625 33.57 -0.72 7.01
C SER A 625 34.34 -0.03 5.89
N ALA A 626 35.62 -0.38 5.72
CA ALA A 626 36.46 0.20 4.68
C ALA A 626 36.05 -0.30 3.28
N TYR A 627 35.85 0.62 2.34
CA TYR A 627 35.71 0.27 0.93
C TYR A 627 37.08 0.20 0.27
N VAL A 628 37.40 -0.93 -0.36
CA VAL A 628 38.68 -1.18 -1.02
C VAL A 628 38.48 -1.09 -2.53
N SER A 629 38.90 0.03 -3.13
CA SER A 629 38.67 0.34 -4.55
C SER A 629 39.24 -0.71 -5.50
N ILE A 630 40.45 -1.20 -5.25
CA ILE A 630 41.09 -2.24 -6.08
C ILE A 630 40.34 -3.58 -6.07
N LEU A 631 39.54 -3.84 -5.03
CA LEU A 631 38.69 -5.03 -4.92
C LEU A 631 37.22 -4.76 -5.25
N ARG A 632 36.85 -3.48 -5.45
CA ARG A 632 35.47 -3.02 -5.63
C ARG A 632 34.51 -3.56 -4.55
N SER A 633 34.99 -3.67 -3.31
CA SER A 633 34.27 -4.35 -2.24
C SER A 633 34.44 -3.65 -0.88
N SER A 634 33.44 -3.83 -0.01
CA SER A 634 33.50 -3.43 1.40
C SER A 634 34.17 -4.54 2.21
N GLU A 635 35.28 -4.22 2.87
CA GLU A 635 36.18 -5.15 3.56
C GLU A 635 36.30 -4.80 5.05
N PRO A 636 35.37 -5.26 5.91
CA PRO A 636 35.33 -4.87 7.32
C PRO A 636 36.56 -5.32 8.13
N LEU A 637 37.26 -6.37 7.70
CA LEU A 637 38.50 -6.81 8.37
C LEU A 637 39.66 -5.82 8.18
N VAL A 638 39.61 -4.94 7.17
CA VAL A 638 40.55 -3.82 7.02
C VAL A 638 40.35 -2.82 8.15
N SER A 639 39.10 -2.49 8.48
CA SER A 639 38.74 -1.63 9.62
C SER A 639 39.14 -2.25 10.97
N ALA A 640 38.97 -3.57 11.12
CA ALA A 640 39.45 -4.28 12.30
C ALA A 640 40.98 -4.20 12.44
N TYR A 641 41.72 -4.40 11.35
CA TYR A 641 43.17 -4.29 11.36
C TYR A 641 43.66 -2.87 11.61
N ALA A 642 42.95 -1.84 11.14
CA ALA A 642 43.26 -0.44 11.43
C ALA A 642 43.36 -0.17 12.95
N SER A 643 42.49 -0.81 13.74
CA SER A 643 42.48 -0.68 15.19
C SER A 643 43.53 -1.54 15.89
N ALA A 644 43.73 -2.78 15.43
CA ALA A 644 44.54 -3.78 16.13
C ALA A 644 46.00 -3.88 15.66
N GLY A 645 46.30 -3.48 14.42
CA GLY A 645 47.62 -3.63 13.80
C GLY A 645 48.65 -2.65 14.35
N GLU A 646 49.92 -3.02 14.34
CA GLU A 646 51.03 -2.16 14.76
C GLU A 646 51.62 -1.38 13.58
N LEU A 647 52.25 -0.25 13.89
CA LEU A 647 52.91 0.59 12.88
C LEU A 647 54.07 -0.17 12.24
N ASN A 648 54.12 -0.13 10.91
CA ASN A 648 55.10 -0.82 10.06
C ASN A 648 55.13 -2.34 10.18
N GLN A 649 54.13 -2.96 10.82
CA GLN A 649 54.00 -4.41 10.88
C GLN A 649 53.08 -4.90 9.76
N LEU A 650 53.54 -5.93 9.04
CA LEU A 650 52.76 -6.63 8.03
C LEU A 650 51.77 -7.58 8.70
N SER A 651 50.52 -7.57 8.26
CA SER A 651 49.52 -8.53 8.69
C SER A 651 49.83 -9.94 8.16
N ALA A 652 49.34 -10.97 8.85
CA ALA A 652 49.12 -12.26 8.19
C ALA A 652 48.12 -12.09 7.02
N PRO A 653 48.10 -13.00 6.03
CA PRO A 653 47.04 -13.01 5.01
C PRO A 653 45.65 -13.03 5.62
N ILE A 654 44.80 -12.09 5.21
CA ILE A 654 43.43 -11.92 5.70
C ILE A 654 42.46 -12.37 4.61
N LYS A 655 41.52 -13.25 4.98
CA LYS A 655 40.42 -13.68 4.11
C LYS A 655 39.34 -12.60 4.07
N GLY A 656 39.33 -11.81 3.00
CA GLY A 656 38.34 -10.77 2.74
C GLY A 656 37.08 -11.25 2.04
N ASN A 657 36.22 -10.28 1.72
CA ASN A 657 34.99 -10.44 0.99
C ASN A 657 35.20 -10.69 -0.49
N ALA A 658 36.16 -10.02 -1.12
CA ALA A 658 36.45 -10.14 -2.56
C ALA A 658 37.81 -10.76 -2.89
N GLY A 659 38.68 -10.95 -1.91
CA GLY A 659 39.98 -11.60 -2.09
C GLY A 659 40.70 -11.90 -0.79
N VAL A 660 41.94 -12.35 -0.90
CA VAL A 660 42.88 -12.41 0.25
C VAL A 660 43.81 -11.22 0.17
N PHE A 661 44.05 -10.56 1.29
CA PHE A 661 44.93 -9.39 1.33
C PHE A 661 45.83 -9.36 2.55
N VAL A 662 46.95 -8.66 2.43
CA VAL A 662 47.81 -8.25 3.54
C VAL A 662 47.79 -6.74 3.68
N LEU A 663 47.95 -6.28 4.91
CA LEU A 663 47.89 -4.88 5.29
C LEU A 663 49.15 -4.49 6.04
N GLN A 664 49.65 -3.28 5.80
CA GLN A 664 50.73 -2.70 6.58
C GLN A 664 50.40 -1.25 6.89
N ILE A 665 50.22 -0.95 8.18
CA ILE A 665 49.96 0.43 8.64
C ILE A 665 51.27 1.21 8.55
N TYR A 666 51.26 2.39 7.94
CA TYR A 666 52.42 3.27 7.90
C TYR A 666 52.17 4.62 8.57
N ALA A 667 50.91 4.95 8.86
CA ALA A 667 50.55 6.10 9.68
C ALA A 667 49.33 5.79 10.56
N LYS A 668 49.35 6.31 11.78
CA LYS A 668 48.20 6.37 12.68
C LYS A 668 47.99 7.81 13.09
N ASP A 669 46.74 8.22 13.15
CA ASP A 669 46.34 9.57 13.50
C ASP A 669 45.02 9.55 14.28
N LYS A 670 44.64 10.68 14.86
CA LYS A 670 43.35 10.87 15.54
C LYS A 670 42.61 12.04 14.93
N GLN A 671 41.34 11.83 14.63
CA GLN A 671 40.44 12.91 14.25
C GLN A 671 40.32 13.92 15.39
N ASN A 672 40.15 15.21 15.05
CA ASN A 672 40.04 16.28 16.03
C ASN A 672 38.62 16.35 16.62
N GLU A 673 38.26 15.34 17.40
CA GLU A 673 37.04 15.29 18.22
C GLU A 673 37.41 15.26 19.71
N THR A 674 36.58 15.89 20.54
CA THR A 674 36.76 15.88 22.00
C THR A 674 35.92 14.76 22.61
N PHE A 675 36.53 13.97 23.50
CA PHE A 675 35.82 12.95 24.26
C PHE A 675 34.94 13.57 25.35
N ASP A 676 33.65 13.24 25.31
CA ASP A 676 32.68 13.56 26.36
C ASP A 676 32.00 12.26 26.81
N VAL A 677 32.34 11.81 28.01
CA VAL A 677 31.88 10.52 28.53
C VAL A 677 30.37 10.43 28.68
N GLU A 678 29.68 11.50 29.09
CA GLU A 678 28.24 11.47 29.30
C GLU A 678 27.48 11.51 27.98
N ARG A 679 28.00 12.28 27.01
CA ARG A 679 27.46 12.28 25.65
C ARG A 679 27.61 10.90 24.99
N GLU A 680 28.79 10.28 25.07
CA GLU A 680 29.03 8.96 24.45
C GLU A 680 28.21 7.85 25.14
N LYS A 681 28.08 7.86 26.47
CA LYS A 681 27.20 6.93 27.19
C LYS A 681 25.73 7.08 26.76
N THR A 682 25.27 8.32 26.57
CA THR A 682 23.90 8.59 26.12
C THR A 682 23.69 8.05 24.71
N ASN A 683 24.58 8.37 23.78
CA ASN A 683 24.53 7.88 22.40
C ASN A 683 24.49 6.35 22.31
N GLN A 684 25.30 5.68 23.15
CA GLN A 684 25.39 4.23 23.18
C GLN A 684 24.15 3.59 23.81
N THR A 685 23.62 4.19 24.87
CA THR A 685 22.34 3.78 25.45
C THR A 685 21.22 3.89 24.42
N ASP A 686 21.13 5.01 23.70
CA ASP A 686 20.15 5.22 22.64
C ASP A 686 20.30 4.21 21.49
N ALA A 687 21.54 3.89 21.10
CA ALA A 687 21.81 2.86 20.10
C ALA A 687 21.32 1.47 20.55
N ASN A 688 21.60 1.11 21.80
CA ASN A 688 21.15 -0.15 22.39
C ASN A 688 19.61 -0.18 22.57
N THR A 689 18.98 0.94 22.94
CA THR A 689 17.52 1.05 22.99
C THR A 689 16.89 0.93 21.60
N ARG A 690 17.51 1.46 20.54
CA ARG A 690 17.04 1.23 19.17
C ARG A 690 17.07 -0.26 18.79
N LEU A 691 18.09 -1.00 19.21
CA LEU A 691 18.13 -2.46 19.04
C LEU A 691 17.01 -3.15 19.83
N LEU A 692 16.67 -2.67 21.03
CA LEU A 692 15.51 -3.20 21.75
C LEU A 692 14.19 -2.98 21.03
N ASN A 693 14.05 -1.94 20.20
CA ASN A 693 12.78 -1.71 19.50
C ASN A 693 12.40 -2.87 18.55
N SER A 694 13.33 -3.78 18.21
CA SER A 694 13.01 -5.02 17.47
C SER A 694 12.54 -6.19 18.36
N PHE A 695 12.38 -6.01 19.68
CA PHE A 695 12.00 -7.10 20.60
C PHE A 695 10.68 -7.76 20.21
N LEU A 696 9.72 -7.01 19.65
CA LEU A 696 8.45 -7.57 19.17
C LEU A 696 8.67 -8.58 18.05
N SER A 697 9.60 -8.31 17.13
CA SER A 697 9.99 -9.24 16.08
C SER A 697 10.62 -10.50 16.68
N ASP A 698 11.46 -10.36 17.71
CA ASP A 698 12.02 -11.50 18.43
C ASP A 698 10.96 -12.33 19.16
N LEU A 699 9.98 -11.66 19.78
CA LEU A 699 8.84 -12.33 20.43
C LEU A 699 8.00 -13.08 19.39
N ARG A 700 7.70 -12.48 18.24
CA ARG A 700 7.01 -13.14 17.11
C ARG A 700 7.78 -14.39 16.64
N LEU A 701 9.10 -14.28 16.48
CA LEU A 701 9.97 -15.40 16.07
C LEU A 701 10.08 -16.52 17.11
N LYS A 702 10.00 -16.19 18.40
CA LYS A 702 9.98 -17.17 19.50
C LYS A 702 8.62 -17.83 19.66
N ALA A 703 7.55 -17.08 19.41
CA ALA A 703 6.17 -17.54 19.51
C ALA A 703 5.72 -18.43 18.34
N SER A 704 6.55 -18.58 17.30
CA SER A 704 6.24 -19.35 16.09
C SER A 704 4.86 -18.99 15.52
N VAL A 705 4.60 -17.68 15.36
CA VAL A 705 3.31 -17.17 14.88
C VAL A 705 2.94 -17.83 13.55
N LYS A 706 1.72 -18.35 13.45
CA LYS A 706 1.14 -18.85 12.20
C LYS A 706 0.02 -17.90 11.78
N ASP A 707 0.04 -17.50 10.53
CA ASP A 707 -1.00 -16.64 9.93
C ASP A 707 -1.76 -17.47 8.88
N ASN A 708 -3.02 -17.74 9.17
CA ASN A 708 -3.94 -18.51 8.32
C ASN A 708 -5.05 -17.62 7.74
N ARG A 709 -4.93 -16.28 7.80
CA ARG A 709 -5.98 -15.35 7.38
C ARG A 709 -6.38 -15.51 5.92
N TYR A 710 -5.42 -15.86 5.05
CA TYR A 710 -5.63 -16.14 3.63
C TYR A 710 -6.66 -17.27 3.36
N LEU A 711 -6.99 -18.11 4.35
CA LEU A 711 -8.03 -19.14 4.22
C LEU A 711 -9.45 -18.54 4.26
N PHE A 712 -9.60 -17.35 4.82
CA PHE A 712 -10.89 -16.70 5.07
C PHE A 712 -11.04 -15.36 4.32
N PHE A 713 -9.96 -14.59 4.20
CA PHE A 713 -9.99 -13.17 3.80
C PHE A 713 -9.35 -12.87 2.47
#